data_AF-A0A6P6NNF6-F1
#
_entry.id   AF-A0A6P6NNF6-F1
#
_cell.length_a   1.000
_cell.length_b   1.000
_cell.length_c   1.000
_cell.angle_alpha   90.00
_cell.angle_beta   90.00
_cell.angle_gamma   90.00
#
_symmetry.space_group_name_H-M   'P 1'
#
loop_
_entity.id
_entity.type
_entity.pdbx_description
1 polymer ?
#
loop_
_entity_poly.entity_id
_entity_poly.type
_entity_poly.pdbx_seq_one_letter_code
_entity_poly.pdbx_strand_id
1 'polypeptide(L)'
;MAAPSSSGLEVLISTLQNAGDKENMLNILNVLDELLSAGTDRRIHHMISKGGSEALLTALVNSARSFTPNYTILLPLLHLLAKVGYRDRQIGLKAEKADAVLVVLGLLQQNTENARRAAACLWVLRVFCSSVTTADLLGKNRGLDVVFKLMSPHSSKHLRTIKAAVDAFAAMLCSKVNCRTAVAKGYIADLLKLYEDWHNNDVNLKNIPIRRALLHCLQRATNSPVGRDALVAEGGISLLFQTTQTCLAMKGLESLVEPAIQLMRKCNPKVPLPLTSDKSVFSFSIPGRPVDDWDADLGLYDGSLEDDSEEDEENEEPDNRDYEDDLETDVNKLRPRPEPDRPLEQLGQYVRLCPELHHDFQDLDSSSEVDESSDDDSTLMGDLQDETPSDQRGYELPSDRNEHHLQTSDFNKHYLNCSRKGRKGHSSIVDRLLEKYGICIPNHDPRLYAATAANTKSIAGYSILAFPDFWGHLPPQEQEPMAKRPPHVQRKKVFEDIQRLICPEDIINKVVFDMDDHSPQCSPDMCPSSLHFFSKFESGNLRKAIQVRSHEYDLILNADVNSSAFCQWFYFEVSGMVAGVPYRFNIINCEKGNSQYNYGMQPVLYSVRDALEGRPHWVRTGSEICYYRNHFCARRGQKSSFYTLTFTVTFHHEDDVCYLAYHYPYTYTTLQTHLRMLEKSVDPEKVFFRQQNLCDTLAGNSCSLVTITACPTSRAWKHLHQLRNRPCVVLTARVHPGESNASWVLKGTLEFLCSSDPVAESLREAYIFKIIPMLNPDGVINGKYVRLHA
;
A
#
# COMPACT_ATOMS: atom_id res chain seq x y z
N MET A 1 -59.74 23.46 26.11
CA MET A 1 -59.42 24.44 25.06
C MET A 1 -58.03 24.11 24.53
N ALA A 2 -57.92 23.70 23.27
CA ALA A 2 -56.64 23.38 22.64
C ALA A 2 -55.92 24.67 22.20
N ALA A 3 -54.61 24.75 22.45
CA ALA A 3 -53.78 25.85 22.01
C ALA A 3 -53.66 25.85 20.46
N PRO A 4 -53.61 27.02 19.80
CA PRO A 4 -53.59 27.12 18.35
C PRO A 4 -52.17 26.82 17.84
N SER A 5 -51.88 25.55 17.54
CA SER A 5 -50.83 25.03 16.64
C SER A 5 -50.36 23.59 16.96
N SER A 6 -50.99 22.86 17.91
CA SER A 6 -50.59 21.48 18.16
C SER A 6 -51.03 20.54 17.03
N SER A 7 -50.09 19.90 16.35
CA SER A 7 -50.36 18.83 15.40
C SER A 7 -51.10 17.68 16.08
N GLY A 8 -51.92 16.91 15.35
CA GLY A 8 -52.63 15.75 15.91
C GLY A 8 -51.70 14.73 16.58
N LEU A 9 -50.44 14.64 16.13
CA LEU A 9 -49.40 13.82 16.75
C LEU A 9 -48.98 14.33 18.13
N GLU A 10 -48.79 15.64 18.31
CA GLU A 10 -48.44 16.23 19.61
C GLU A 10 -49.56 16.03 20.64
N VAL A 11 -50.83 16.04 20.20
CA VAL A 11 -51.98 15.74 21.06
C VAL A 11 -51.93 14.28 21.54
N LEU A 12 -51.65 13.33 20.62
CA LEU A 12 -51.48 11.91 20.97
C LEU A 12 -50.31 11.69 21.93
N ILE A 13 -49.16 12.32 21.69
CA ILE A 13 -47.96 12.23 22.54
C ILE A 13 -48.24 12.79 23.94
N SER A 14 -48.86 13.97 24.03
CA SER A 14 -49.21 14.61 25.31
C SER A 14 -50.25 13.80 26.10
N THR A 15 -51.21 13.19 25.39
CA THR A 15 -52.23 12.34 26.03
C THR A 15 -51.61 11.04 26.54
N LEU A 16 -50.65 10.46 25.82
CA LEU A 16 -49.93 9.27 26.25
C LEU A 16 -49.15 9.49 27.57
N GLN A 17 -48.58 10.69 27.77
CA GLN A 17 -47.86 11.04 29.00
C GLN A 17 -48.78 11.19 30.22
N ASN A 18 -50.03 11.60 30.00
CA ASN A 18 -50.99 11.96 31.05
C ASN A 18 -52.11 10.93 31.26
N ALA A 19 -52.19 9.89 30.44
CA ALA A 19 -53.29 8.93 30.47
C ALA A 19 -53.23 7.99 31.68
N GLY A 20 -54.23 8.09 32.56
CA GLY A 20 -54.52 7.09 33.61
C GLY A 20 -55.48 5.97 33.16
N ASP A 21 -56.09 6.10 31.98
CA ASP A 21 -57.07 5.16 31.45
C ASP A 21 -56.44 4.17 30.46
N LYS A 22 -56.70 2.87 30.70
CA LYS A 22 -56.10 1.74 29.98
C LYS A 22 -56.54 1.65 28.53
N GLU A 23 -57.81 1.94 28.25
CA GLU A 23 -58.39 1.80 26.91
C GLU A 23 -57.89 2.92 25.99
N ASN A 24 -57.86 4.15 26.50
CA ASN A 24 -57.27 5.29 25.81
C ASN A 24 -55.78 5.08 25.49
N MET A 25 -55.00 4.56 26.45
CA MET A 25 -53.59 4.27 26.21
C MET A 25 -53.41 3.21 25.10
N LEU A 26 -54.21 2.15 25.11
CA LEU A 26 -54.14 1.10 24.09
C LEU A 26 -54.51 1.62 22.70
N ASN A 27 -55.55 2.46 22.61
CA ASN A 27 -55.97 3.08 21.34
C ASN A 27 -54.88 3.98 20.77
N ILE A 28 -54.23 4.79 21.61
CA ILE A 28 -53.12 5.65 21.19
C ILE A 28 -51.95 4.79 20.67
N LEU A 29 -51.59 3.72 21.39
CA LEU A 29 -50.48 2.85 20.99
C LEU A 29 -50.74 2.13 19.66
N ASN A 30 -51.96 1.68 19.42
CA ASN A 30 -52.34 1.06 18.15
C ASN A 30 -52.25 2.07 16.99
N VAL A 31 -52.77 3.29 17.18
CA VAL A 31 -52.67 4.36 16.18
C VAL A 31 -51.21 4.68 15.88
N LEU A 32 -50.36 4.80 16.92
CA LEU A 32 -48.93 5.05 16.72
C LEU A 32 -48.23 3.88 16.02
N ASP A 33 -48.55 2.63 16.36
CA ASP A 33 -47.94 1.48 15.69
C ASP A 33 -48.31 1.43 14.20
N GLU A 34 -49.58 1.65 13.84
CA GLU A 34 -50.02 1.74 12.44
C GLU A 34 -49.34 2.89 11.70
N LEU A 35 -49.31 4.09 12.28
CA LEU A 35 -48.70 5.28 11.67
C LEU A 35 -47.21 5.08 11.38
N LEU A 36 -46.49 4.44 12.30
CA LEU A 36 -45.07 4.16 12.18
C LEU A 36 -44.78 2.88 11.37
N SER A 37 -45.74 1.96 11.22
CA SER A 37 -45.60 0.75 10.39
C SER A 37 -45.83 1.03 8.92
N ALA A 38 -46.78 1.91 8.60
CA ALA A 38 -47.12 2.28 7.21
C ALA A 38 -46.25 3.44 6.65
N GLY A 39 -45.30 3.95 7.44
CA GLY A 39 -44.52 5.15 7.14
C GLY A 39 -43.09 4.89 6.69
N THR A 40 -42.46 5.90 6.08
CA THR A 40 -41.00 5.94 5.91
C THR A 40 -40.31 6.31 7.23
N ASP A 41 -39.01 6.05 7.35
CA ASP A 41 -38.19 6.44 8.51
C ASP A 41 -38.37 7.92 8.90
N ARG A 42 -38.73 8.80 7.95
CA ARG A 42 -39.04 10.21 8.19
C ARG A 42 -40.16 10.43 9.22
N ARG A 43 -41.19 9.56 9.27
CA ARG A 43 -42.29 9.69 10.24
C ARG A 43 -41.82 9.37 11.67
N ILE A 44 -40.94 8.38 11.81
CA ILE A 44 -40.33 8.04 13.11
C ILE A 44 -39.47 9.21 13.58
N HIS A 45 -38.61 9.77 12.71
CA HIS A 45 -37.79 10.95 13.05
C HIS A 45 -38.64 12.17 13.42
N HIS A 46 -39.75 12.41 12.71
CA HIS A 46 -40.66 13.49 13.06
C HIS A 46 -41.27 13.28 14.45
N MET A 47 -41.72 12.06 14.77
CA MET A 47 -42.23 11.75 16.10
C MET A 47 -41.17 11.93 17.20
N ILE A 48 -39.93 11.50 16.95
CA ILE A 48 -38.80 11.71 17.86
C ILE A 48 -38.57 13.21 18.08
N SER A 49 -38.61 14.03 17.02
CA SER A 49 -38.43 15.49 17.12
C SER A 49 -39.51 16.20 17.95
N LYS A 50 -40.66 15.54 18.14
CA LYS A 50 -41.79 16.01 18.96
C LYS A 50 -41.81 15.41 20.37
N GLY A 51 -40.75 14.73 20.80
CA GLY A 51 -40.64 14.15 22.14
C GLY A 51 -41.38 12.81 22.32
N GLY A 52 -41.71 12.12 21.22
CA GLY A 52 -42.45 10.86 21.28
C GLY A 52 -41.69 9.73 21.99
N SER A 53 -40.37 9.68 21.85
CA SER A 53 -39.49 8.73 22.56
C SER A 53 -39.61 8.88 24.08
N GLU A 54 -39.56 10.12 24.57
CA GLU A 54 -39.65 10.48 25.98
C GLU A 54 -41.04 10.15 26.53
N ALA A 55 -42.09 10.43 25.75
CA ALA A 55 -43.45 10.06 26.10
C ALA A 55 -43.63 8.54 26.26
N LEU A 56 -43.08 7.75 25.33
CA LEU A 56 -43.12 6.29 25.40
C LEU A 56 -42.35 5.74 26.61
N LEU A 57 -41.19 6.32 26.93
CA LEU A 57 -40.40 5.94 28.11
C LEU A 57 -41.15 6.24 29.42
N THR A 58 -41.75 7.44 29.53
CA THR A 58 -42.56 7.80 30.69
C THR A 58 -43.77 6.88 30.85
N ALA A 59 -44.49 6.59 29.75
CA ALA A 59 -45.63 5.69 29.76
C ALA A 59 -45.24 4.26 30.18
N LEU A 60 -44.07 3.78 29.73
CA LEU A 60 -43.51 2.49 30.14
C LEU A 60 -43.25 2.46 31.65
N VAL A 61 -42.53 3.45 32.19
CA VAL A 61 -42.19 3.48 33.63
C VAL A 61 -43.45 3.56 34.49
N ASN A 62 -44.41 4.39 34.11
CA ASN A 62 -45.69 4.51 34.82
C ASN A 62 -46.48 3.19 34.81
N SER A 63 -46.51 2.50 33.66
CA SER A 63 -47.24 1.23 33.51
C SER A 63 -46.55 0.06 34.23
N ALA A 64 -45.22 0.06 34.25
CA ALA A 64 -44.39 -1.03 34.78
C ALA A 64 -44.24 -0.98 36.31
N ARG A 65 -44.37 0.19 36.94
CA ARG A 65 -44.31 0.36 38.41
C ARG A 65 -45.57 -0.11 39.15
N SER A 66 -46.59 -0.62 38.45
CA SER A 66 -47.77 -1.21 39.07
C SER A 66 -47.47 -2.56 39.74
N PHE A 67 -48.14 -2.86 40.86
CA PHE A 67 -47.93 -4.10 41.63
C PHE A 67 -48.16 -5.38 40.80
N THR A 68 -49.02 -5.30 39.78
CA THR A 68 -49.22 -6.35 38.78
C THR A 68 -49.02 -5.74 37.38
N PRO A 69 -47.84 -5.94 36.75
CA PRO A 69 -47.55 -5.37 35.44
C PRO A 69 -48.57 -5.80 34.39
N ASN A 70 -49.25 -4.84 33.75
CA ASN A 70 -50.26 -5.15 32.75
C ASN A 70 -49.66 -5.32 31.35
N TYR A 71 -49.46 -6.58 30.94
CA TYR A 71 -48.86 -6.92 29.65
C TYR A 71 -49.74 -6.62 28.43
N THR A 72 -51.03 -6.29 28.59
CA THR A 72 -51.84 -5.81 27.45
C THR A 72 -51.37 -4.43 26.97
N ILE A 73 -50.80 -3.63 27.86
CA ILE A 73 -50.25 -2.30 27.57
C ILE A 73 -48.73 -2.36 27.39
N LEU A 74 -48.04 -3.10 28.26
CA LEU A 74 -46.57 -3.17 28.23
C LEU A 74 -46.02 -3.79 26.95
N LEU A 75 -46.67 -4.80 26.37
CA LEU A 75 -46.18 -5.42 25.14
C LEU A 75 -46.20 -4.45 23.94
N PRO A 76 -47.32 -3.77 23.63
CA PRO A 76 -47.33 -2.71 22.61
C PRO A 76 -46.31 -1.60 22.89
N LEU A 77 -46.19 -1.13 24.15
CA LEU A 77 -45.20 -0.12 24.53
C LEU A 77 -43.77 -0.56 24.24
N LEU A 78 -43.39 -1.77 24.66
CA LEU A 78 -42.04 -2.30 24.45
C LEU A 78 -41.73 -2.48 22.96
N HIS A 79 -42.69 -2.95 22.15
CA HIS A 79 -42.50 -3.06 20.70
C HIS A 79 -42.32 -1.70 20.03
N LEU A 80 -43.16 -0.72 20.40
CA LEU A 80 -43.08 0.62 19.85
C LEU A 80 -41.79 1.32 20.26
N LEU A 81 -41.36 1.16 21.51
CA LEU A 81 -40.05 1.63 22.01
C LEU A 81 -38.88 1.01 21.25
N ALA A 82 -38.90 -0.30 21.01
CA ALA A 82 -37.86 -0.96 20.22
C ALA A 82 -37.81 -0.39 18.79
N LYS A 83 -38.96 -0.25 18.14
CA LYS A 83 -39.10 0.29 16.78
C LYS A 83 -38.58 1.72 16.65
N VAL A 84 -38.96 2.59 17.60
CA VAL A 84 -38.56 4.00 17.63
C VAL A 84 -37.09 4.14 18.03
N GLY A 85 -36.64 3.32 18.99
CA GLY A 85 -35.28 3.34 19.52
C GLY A 85 -34.22 3.04 18.46
N TYR A 86 -34.50 2.21 17.46
CA TYR A 86 -33.59 1.99 16.32
C TYR A 86 -33.30 3.23 15.46
N ARG A 87 -34.08 4.31 15.63
CA ARG A 87 -33.93 5.58 14.89
C ARG A 87 -33.63 6.77 15.80
N ASP A 88 -33.64 6.57 17.12
CA ASP A 88 -33.29 7.59 18.10
C ASP A 88 -31.90 7.30 18.69
N ARG A 89 -30.87 7.96 18.17
CA ARG A 89 -29.48 7.81 18.65
C ARG A 89 -29.33 8.13 20.14
N GLN A 90 -30.22 8.96 20.71
CA GLN A 90 -30.17 9.41 22.10
C GLN A 90 -31.05 8.58 23.04
N ILE A 91 -31.70 7.52 22.55
CA ILE A 91 -32.68 6.74 23.34
C ILE A 91 -32.10 6.16 24.63
N GLY A 92 -30.84 5.71 24.63
CA GLY A 92 -30.16 5.21 25.83
C GLY A 92 -30.09 6.26 26.95
N LEU A 93 -29.63 7.47 26.63
CA LEU A 93 -29.55 8.57 27.59
C LEU A 93 -30.94 9.04 28.05
N LYS A 94 -31.92 9.05 27.15
CA LYS A 94 -33.32 9.36 27.51
C LYS A 94 -33.90 8.31 28.46
N ALA A 95 -33.64 7.03 28.21
CA ALA A 95 -34.09 5.93 29.05
C ALA A 95 -33.46 5.97 30.44
N GLU A 96 -32.19 6.38 30.53
CA GLU A 96 -31.50 6.59 31.81
C GLU A 96 -32.14 7.73 32.60
N LYS A 97 -32.39 8.88 31.97
CA LYS A 97 -33.08 10.03 32.59
C LYS A 97 -34.51 9.71 33.05
N ALA A 98 -35.18 8.80 32.35
CA ALA A 98 -36.54 8.38 32.66
C ALA A 98 -36.62 7.22 33.67
N ASP A 99 -35.50 6.75 34.23
CA ASP A 99 -35.40 5.54 35.07
C ASP A 99 -35.94 4.25 34.40
N ALA A 100 -35.99 4.22 33.06
CA ALA A 100 -36.60 3.12 32.31
C ALA A 100 -35.69 1.90 32.20
N VAL A 101 -34.36 2.09 32.23
CA VAL A 101 -33.36 1.03 31.98
C VAL A 101 -33.50 -0.13 32.96
N LEU A 102 -33.45 0.15 34.27
CA LEU A 102 -33.55 -0.89 35.30
C LEU A 102 -34.97 -1.45 35.43
N VAL A 103 -35.99 -0.67 35.09
CA VAL A 103 -37.38 -1.13 35.03
C VAL A 103 -37.52 -2.24 33.98
N VAL A 104 -37.01 -2.04 32.77
CA VAL A 104 -37.05 -3.06 31.70
C VAL A 104 -36.21 -4.29 32.08
N LEU A 105 -35.05 -4.10 32.73
CA LEU A 105 -34.25 -5.22 33.22
C LEU A 105 -35.02 -6.04 34.29
N GLY A 106 -35.72 -5.38 35.20
CA GLY A 106 -36.58 -6.04 36.19
C GLY A 106 -37.75 -6.81 35.55
N LEU A 107 -38.39 -6.22 34.52
CA LEU A 107 -39.41 -6.93 33.74
C LEU A 107 -38.85 -8.17 33.03
N LEU A 108 -37.63 -8.10 32.49
CA LEU A 108 -36.98 -9.27 31.87
C LEU A 108 -36.76 -10.38 32.91
N GLN A 109 -36.24 -10.04 34.09
CA GLN A 109 -35.99 -11.01 35.17
C GLN A 109 -37.28 -11.76 35.59
N GLN A 110 -38.41 -11.05 35.66
CA GLN A 110 -39.71 -11.62 36.00
C GLN A 110 -40.32 -12.52 34.90
N ASN A 111 -39.84 -12.41 33.66
CA ASN A 111 -40.45 -13.08 32.50
C ASN A 111 -39.49 -13.99 31.74
N THR A 112 -38.43 -14.48 32.38
CA THR A 112 -37.46 -15.38 31.73
C THR A 112 -38.09 -16.65 31.14
N GLU A 113 -39.19 -17.14 31.71
CA GLU A 113 -39.95 -18.29 31.20
C GLU A 113 -40.96 -17.95 30.10
N ASN A 114 -41.32 -16.66 29.94
CA ASN A 114 -42.27 -16.21 28.94
C ASN A 114 -41.56 -15.63 27.71
N ALA A 115 -41.32 -16.49 26.72
CA ALA A 115 -40.55 -16.15 25.52
C ALA A 115 -40.98 -14.86 24.81
N ARG A 116 -42.30 -14.59 24.70
CA ARG A 116 -42.82 -13.39 24.02
C ARG A 116 -42.51 -12.12 24.80
N ARG A 117 -42.71 -12.14 26.13
CA ARG A 117 -42.45 -10.99 27.00
C ARG A 117 -40.96 -10.74 27.17
N ALA A 118 -40.17 -11.80 27.33
CA ALA A 118 -38.71 -11.73 27.37
C ALA A 118 -38.15 -11.10 26.08
N ALA A 119 -38.60 -11.56 24.91
CA ALA A 119 -38.14 -11.00 23.62
C ALA A 119 -38.42 -9.49 23.51
N ALA A 120 -39.61 -9.04 23.91
CA ALA A 120 -39.96 -7.62 23.89
C ALA A 120 -39.05 -6.78 24.81
N CYS A 121 -38.74 -7.28 26.01
CA CYS A 121 -37.79 -6.61 26.92
C CYS A 121 -36.39 -6.56 26.33
N LEU A 122 -35.91 -7.67 25.74
CA LEU A 122 -34.58 -7.77 25.12
C LEU A 122 -34.40 -6.80 23.95
N TRP A 123 -35.43 -6.62 23.10
CA TRP A 123 -35.37 -5.64 22.02
C TRP A 123 -35.23 -4.21 22.52
N VAL A 124 -35.88 -3.87 23.63
CA VAL A 124 -35.76 -2.55 24.26
C VAL A 124 -34.40 -2.37 24.92
N LEU A 125 -33.91 -3.38 25.66
CA LEU A 125 -32.56 -3.33 26.26
C LEU A 125 -31.47 -3.17 25.19
N ARG A 126 -31.61 -3.84 24.04
CA ARG A 126 -30.70 -3.70 22.91
C ARG A 126 -30.61 -2.25 22.43
N VAL A 127 -31.75 -1.58 22.21
CA VAL A 127 -31.73 -0.17 21.72
C VAL A 127 -31.24 0.80 22.80
N PHE A 128 -31.49 0.52 24.09
CA PHE A 128 -30.94 1.31 25.19
C PHE A 128 -29.40 1.28 25.23
N CYS A 129 -28.78 0.19 24.79
CA CYS A 129 -27.34 0.09 24.66
C CYS A 129 -26.75 0.91 23.48
N SER A 130 -27.54 1.76 22.82
CA SER A 130 -27.00 2.83 21.95
C SER A 130 -26.13 3.83 22.73
N SER A 131 -26.29 3.89 24.06
CA SER A 131 -25.40 4.60 24.97
C SER A 131 -24.50 3.64 25.76
N VAL A 132 -23.20 3.93 25.77
CA VAL A 132 -22.21 3.19 26.57
C VAL A 132 -22.50 3.30 28.08
N THR A 133 -22.99 4.44 28.57
CA THR A 133 -23.35 4.63 29.99
C THR A 133 -24.49 3.71 30.41
N THR A 134 -25.46 3.53 29.52
CA THR A 134 -26.61 2.67 29.75
C THR A 134 -26.20 1.19 29.73
N ALA A 135 -25.31 0.81 28.82
CA ALA A 135 -24.72 -0.52 28.82
C ALA A 135 -23.95 -0.80 30.13
N ASP A 136 -23.14 0.15 30.62
CA ASP A 136 -22.44 0.05 31.91
C ASP A 136 -23.42 -0.15 33.08
N LEU A 137 -24.51 0.63 33.10
CA LEU A 137 -25.55 0.54 34.12
C LEU A 137 -26.19 -0.85 34.15
N LEU A 138 -26.53 -1.41 32.99
CA LEU A 138 -27.07 -2.76 32.88
C LEU A 138 -26.07 -3.81 33.37
N GLY A 139 -24.78 -3.67 33.02
CA GLY A 139 -23.72 -4.56 33.48
C GLY A 139 -23.57 -4.60 35.00
N LYS A 140 -23.52 -3.41 35.64
CA LYS A 140 -23.44 -3.26 37.11
C LYS A 140 -24.62 -3.91 37.84
N ASN A 141 -25.79 -3.98 37.20
CA ASN A 141 -27.01 -4.56 37.76
C ASN A 141 -27.27 -6.01 37.32
N ARG A 142 -26.19 -6.77 37.04
CA ARG A 142 -26.25 -8.20 36.62
C ARG A 142 -27.02 -8.45 35.32
N GLY A 143 -27.20 -7.42 34.49
CA GLY A 143 -27.91 -7.55 33.22
C GLY A 143 -27.28 -8.57 32.27
N LEU A 144 -25.93 -8.64 32.25
CA LEU A 144 -25.20 -9.63 31.45
C LEU A 144 -25.60 -11.07 31.81
N ASP A 145 -25.71 -11.39 33.10
CA ASP A 145 -26.06 -12.74 33.57
C ASP A 145 -27.48 -13.15 33.15
N VAL A 146 -28.42 -12.20 33.29
CA VAL A 146 -29.83 -12.42 32.96
C VAL A 146 -30.00 -12.66 31.47
N VAL A 147 -29.35 -11.84 30.64
CA VAL A 147 -29.43 -11.96 29.17
C VAL A 147 -28.70 -13.21 28.70
N PHE A 148 -27.51 -13.51 29.23
CA PHE A 148 -26.72 -14.67 28.83
C PHE A 148 -27.44 -16.00 29.15
N LYS A 149 -28.14 -16.09 30.27
CA LYS A 149 -28.95 -17.27 30.64
C LYS A 149 -30.05 -17.60 29.60
N LEU A 150 -30.51 -16.61 28.84
CA LEU A 150 -31.52 -16.77 27.78
C LEU A 150 -30.92 -17.19 26.44
N MET A 151 -29.58 -17.15 26.31
CA MET A 151 -28.85 -17.68 25.17
C MET A 151 -28.69 -19.19 25.37
N SER A 152 -29.51 -19.98 24.68
CA SER A 152 -29.46 -21.44 24.79
C SER A 152 -28.60 -22.07 23.69
N PRO A 153 -28.12 -23.31 23.91
CA PRO A 153 -27.72 -24.20 22.83
C PRO A 153 -28.83 -24.34 21.77
N HIS A 154 -28.48 -24.94 20.64
CA HIS A 154 -29.34 -25.15 19.49
C HIS A 154 -30.70 -25.71 19.91
N SER A 155 -31.75 -25.01 19.53
CA SER A 155 -33.13 -25.31 19.90
C SER A 155 -34.06 -24.95 18.75
N SER A 156 -35.08 -25.76 18.52
CA SER A 156 -36.16 -25.44 17.57
C SER A 156 -37.24 -24.54 18.18
N LYS A 157 -37.18 -24.27 19.49
CA LYS A 157 -38.16 -23.47 20.24
C LYS A 157 -37.57 -22.12 20.61
N HIS A 158 -38.44 -21.11 20.73
CA HIS A 158 -38.10 -19.76 21.23
C HIS A 158 -36.99 -19.03 20.45
N LEU A 159 -36.79 -19.37 19.17
CA LEU A 159 -35.77 -18.79 18.28
C LEU A 159 -35.72 -17.25 18.30
N ARG A 160 -36.89 -16.59 18.35
CA ARG A 160 -36.98 -15.13 18.42
C ARG A 160 -36.38 -14.57 19.71
N THR A 161 -36.61 -15.24 20.84
CA THR A 161 -36.10 -14.86 22.16
C THR A 161 -34.60 -15.10 22.24
N ILE A 162 -34.12 -16.26 21.75
CA ILE A 162 -32.69 -16.58 21.69
C ILE A 162 -31.96 -15.53 20.85
N LYS A 163 -32.44 -15.26 19.63
CA LYS A 163 -31.84 -14.23 18.77
C LYS A 163 -31.86 -12.85 19.44
N ALA A 164 -32.97 -12.47 20.06
CA ALA A 164 -33.07 -11.21 20.80
C ALA A 164 -32.08 -11.12 21.96
N ALA A 165 -31.84 -12.24 22.66
CA ALA A 165 -30.88 -12.33 23.76
C ALA A 165 -29.45 -12.14 23.26
N VAL A 166 -29.08 -12.83 22.19
CA VAL A 166 -27.75 -12.69 21.55
C VAL A 166 -27.53 -11.26 21.07
N ASP A 167 -28.50 -10.67 20.36
CA ASP A 167 -28.39 -9.28 19.87
C ASP A 167 -28.28 -8.27 21.02
N ALA A 168 -29.06 -8.45 22.10
CA ALA A 168 -29.01 -7.59 23.28
C ALA A 168 -27.66 -7.74 24.01
N PHE A 169 -27.16 -8.97 24.16
CA PHE A 169 -25.85 -9.24 24.75
C PHE A 169 -24.74 -8.56 23.95
N ALA A 170 -24.74 -8.68 22.61
CA ALA A 170 -23.79 -8.00 21.75
C ALA A 170 -23.84 -6.47 21.93
N ALA A 171 -25.05 -5.90 22.04
CA ALA A 171 -25.21 -4.46 22.26
C ALA A 171 -24.66 -4.03 23.63
N MET A 172 -24.84 -4.83 24.69
CA MET A 172 -24.25 -4.56 26.00
C MET A 172 -22.71 -4.59 26.00
N LEU A 173 -22.09 -5.34 25.08
CA LEU A 173 -20.64 -5.41 24.90
C LEU A 173 -20.06 -4.17 24.18
N CYS A 174 -20.85 -3.13 23.88
CA CYS A 174 -20.30 -1.85 23.47
C CYS A 174 -19.47 -1.18 24.60
N SER A 175 -19.71 -1.58 25.85
CA SER A 175 -18.97 -1.12 27.03
C SER A 175 -17.70 -1.94 27.27
N LYS A 176 -16.56 -1.23 27.46
CA LYS A 176 -15.29 -1.84 27.86
C LYS A 176 -15.37 -2.51 29.25
N VAL A 177 -16.19 -2.00 30.17
CA VAL A 177 -16.40 -2.59 31.50
C VAL A 177 -17.17 -3.91 31.39
N ASN A 178 -18.18 -3.94 30.53
CA ASN A 178 -18.96 -5.14 30.26
C ASN A 178 -18.11 -6.21 29.56
N CYS A 179 -17.26 -5.83 28.60
CA CYS A 179 -16.32 -6.78 27.98
C CYS A 179 -15.40 -7.43 29.03
N ARG A 180 -14.80 -6.64 29.92
CA ARG A 180 -13.97 -7.19 31.02
C ARG A 180 -14.75 -8.11 31.94
N THR A 181 -16.00 -7.74 32.26
CA THR A 181 -16.89 -8.57 33.10
C THR A 181 -17.25 -9.88 32.40
N ALA A 182 -17.53 -9.85 31.10
CA ALA A 182 -17.84 -11.03 30.30
C ALA A 182 -16.64 -11.99 30.24
N VAL A 183 -15.42 -11.47 30.06
CA VAL A 183 -14.19 -12.28 30.12
C VAL A 183 -14.01 -12.88 31.52
N ALA A 184 -14.12 -12.08 32.58
CA ALA A 184 -13.95 -12.55 33.96
C ALA A 184 -14.96 -13.64 34.37
N LYS A 185 -16.13 -13.68 33.73
CA LYS A 185 -17.16 -14.70 33.95
C LYS A 185 -17.04 -15.92 33.06
N GLY A 186 -16.07 -15.98 32.15
CA GLY A 186 -15.89 -17.09 31.22
C GLY A 186 -16.87 -17.08 30.03
N TYR A 187 -17.62 -16.01 29.82
CA TYR A 187 -18.63 -15.95 28.75
C TYR A 187 -18.04 -16.04 27.34
N ILE A 188 -16.73 -15.76 27.15
CA ILE A 188 -16.08 -15.93 25.84
C ILE A 188 -16.00 -17.42 25.46
N ALA A 189 -15.59 -18.28 26.39
CA ALA A 189 -15.56 -19.72 26.20
C ALA A 189 -16.96 -20.28 25.90
N ASP A 190 -17.96 -19.81 26.64
CA ASP A 190 -19.34 -20.25 26.46
C ASP A 190 -19.96 -19.72 25.16
N LEU A 191 -19.62 -18.51 24.71
CA LEU A 191 -20.01 -18.00 23.39
C LEU A 191 -19.43 -18.83 22.25
N LEU A 192 -18.16 -19.25 22.36
CA LEU A 192 -17.53 -20.12 21.37
C LEU A 192 -18.24 -21.49 21.31
N LYS A 193 -18.54 -22.10 22.47
CA LYS A 193 -19.33 -23.35 22.54
C LYS A 193 -20.72 -23.19 21.93
N LEU A 194 -21.41 -22.08 22.22
CA LEU A 194 -22.71 -21.79 21.61
C LEU A 194 -22.58 -21.67 20.09
N TYR A 195 -21.57 -20.94 19.59
CA TYR A 195 -21.34 -20.79 18.17
C TYR A 195 -21.06 -22.12 17.47
N GLU A 196 -20.21 -22.97 18.06
CA GLU A 196 -19.93 -24.32 17.58
C GLU A 196 -21.18 -25.20 17.54
N ASP A 197 -21.95 -25.21 18.63
CA ASP A 197 -23.18 -26.00 18.73
C ASP A 197 -24.23 -25.58 17.68
N TRP A 198 -24.43 -24.27 17.50
CA TRP A 198 -25.31 -23.75 16.44
C TRP A 198 -24.75 -24.00 15.04
N HIS A 199 -23.43 -24.05 14.85
CA HIS A 199 -22.80 -24.40 13.57
C HIS A 199 -23.05 -25.86 13.20
N ASN A 200 -22.84 -26.78 14.14
CA ASN A 200 -22.94 -28.22 13.92
C ASN A 200 -24.39 -28.71 13.76
N ASN A 201 -25.34 -28.06 14.42
CA ASN A 201 -26.73 -28.53 14.48
C ASN A 201 -27.72 -27.80 13.54
N ASP A 202 -27.38 -26.64 12.96
CA ASP A 202 -28.23 -25.92 12.00
C ASP A 202 -28.14 -26.52 10.57
N VAL A 203 -28.42 -27.82 10.45
CA VAL A 203 -28.29 -28.60 9.20
C VAL A 203 -29.12 -28.01 8.05
N ASN A 204 -30.26 -27.39 8.36
CA ASN A 204 -31.16 -26.78 7.37
C ASN A 204 -30.80 -25.35 6.99
N LEU A 205 -29.73 -24.77 7.55
CA LEU A 205 -29.27 -23.40 7.31
C LEU A 205 -30.35 -22.32 7.57
N LYS A 206 -31.29 -22.59 8.47
CA LYS A 206 -32.42 -21.68 8.77
C LYS A 206 -32.08 -20.65 9.84
N ASN A 207 -31.03 -20.90 10.62
CA ASN A 207 -30.66 -20.10 11.79
C ASN A 207 -29.34 -19.35 11.60
N ILE A 208 -28.93 -19.10 10.35
CA ILE A 208 -27.82 -18.19 9.98
C ILE A 208 -27.86 -16.87 10.77
N PRO A 209 -29.02 -16.20 10.98
CA PRO A 209 -29.06 -14.96 11.76
C PRO A 209 -28.61 -15.10 13.22
N ILE A 210 -28.79 -16.26 13.85
CA ILE A 210 -28.33 -16.52 15.23
C ILE A 210 -26.82 -16.73 15.22
N ARG A 211 -26.31 -17.55 14.29
CA ARG A 211 -24.87 -17.78 14.10
C ARG A 211 -24.11 -16.47 13.84
N ARG A 212 -24.66 -15.61 12.98
CA ARG A 212 -24.11 -14.27 12.71
C ARG A 212 -24.15 -13.37 13.95
N ALA A 213 -25.22 -13.43 14.74
CA ALA A 213 -25.33 -12.66 15.98
C ALA A 213 -24.30 -13.13 17.03
N LEU A 214 -24.03 -14.43 17.13
CA LEU A 214 -22.99 -14.98 18.00
C LEU A 214 -21.59 -14.53 17.59
N LEU A 215 -21.28 -14.55 16.28
CA LEU A 215 -20.04 -13.96 15.76
C LEU A 215 -19.93 -12.48 16.12
N HIS A 216 -21.02 -11.72 16.01
CA HIS A 216 -21.04 -10.31 16.39
C HIS A 216 -20.83 -10.11 17.90
N CYS A 217 -21.31 -11.00 18.78
CA CYS A 217 -20.94 -10.97 20.21
C CYS A 217 -19.43 -11.11 20.40
N LEU A 218 -18.83 -12.11 19.74
CA LEU A 218 -17.38 -12.36 19.83
C LEU A 218 -16.58 -11.15 19.29
N GLN A 219 -16.98 -10.60 18.14
CA GLN A 219 -16.39 -9.38 17.59
C GLN A 219 -16.41 -8.24 18.61
N ARG A 220 -17.58 -7.91 19.18
CA ARG A 220 -17.71 -6.85 20.19
C ARG A 220 -16.83 -7.10 21.42
N ALA A 221 -16.75 -8.34 21.92
CA ALA A 221 -15.87 -8.68 23.03
C ALA A 221 -14.39 -8.43 22.72
N THR A 222 -13.97 -8.75 21.48
CA THR A 222 -12.59 -8.61 20.98
C THR A 222 -12.19 -7.18 20.60
N ASN A 223 -13.08 -6.20 20.70
CA ASN A 223 -12.71 -4.79 20.67
C ASN A 223 -11.82 -4.41 21.87
N SER A 224 -11.80 -5.23 22.92
CA SER A 224 -10.86 -5.10 24.04
C SER A 224 -9.66 -6.06 23.91
N PRO A 225 -8.43 -5.65 24.29
CA PRO A 225 -7.27 -6.55 24.31
C PRO A 225 -7.52 -7.82 25.13
N VAL A 226 -8.09 -7.65 26.33
CA VAL A 226 -8.43 -8.77 27.24
C VAL A 226 -9.42 -9.75 26.60
N GLY A 227 -10.36 -9.27 25.78
CA GLY A 227 -11.27 -10.13 25.03
C GLY A 227 -10.61 -10.88 23.88
N ARG A 228 -9.64 -10.26 23.19
CA ARG A 228 -8.82 -10.95 22.18
C ARG A 228 -7.99 -12.06 22.82
N ASP A 229 -7.29 -11.74 23.90
CA ASP A 229 -6.45 -12.70 24.62
C ASP A 229 -7.28 -13.90 25.13
N ALA A 230 -8.48 -13.64 25.66
CA ALA A 230 -9.40 -14.69 26.09
C ALA A 230 -9.89 -15.55 24.91
N LEU A 231 -10.27 -14.96 23.78
CA LEU A 231 -10.70 -15.73 22.60
C LEU A 231 -9.58 -16.64 22.08
N VAL A 232 -8.34 -16.13 22.05
CA VAL A 232 -7.17 -16.92 21.63
C VAL A 232 -6.90 -18.05 22.62
N ALA A 233 -6.91 -17.77 23.93
CA ALA A 233 -6.66 -18.76 24.98
C ALA A 233 -7.67 -19.92 24.98
N GLU A 234 -8.93 -19.64 24.62
CA GLU A 234 -10.00 -20.64 24.52
C GLU A 234 -10.02 -21.39 23.17
N GLY A 235 -8.99 -21.24 22.33
CA GLY A 235 -8.91 -21.93 21.03
C GLY A 235 -9.85 -21.36 19.96
N GLY A 236 -10.33 -20.13 20.14
CA GLY A 236 -11.34 -19.52 19.27
C GLY A 236 -10.89 -19.36 17.82
N ILE A 237 -9.60 -19.06 17.56
CA ILE A 237 -9.07 -18.98 16.20
C ILE A 237 -9.19 -20.32 15.47
N SER A 238 -8.82 -21.43 16.12
CA SER A 238 -8.89 -22.77 15.53
C SER A 238 -10.33 -23.19 15.24
N LEU A 239 -11.26 -22.92 16.16
CA LEU A 239 -12.68 -23.18 15.96
C LEU A 239 -13.23 -22.38 14.78
N LEU A 240 -12.98 -21.07 14.74
CA LEU A 240 -13.43 -20.19 13.66
C LEU A 240 -12.85 -20.61 12.31
N PHE A 241 -11.60 -21.07 12.27
CA PHE A 241 -10.96 -21.55 11.06
C PHE A 241 -11.69 -22.79 10.51
N GLN A 242 -11.94 -23.78 11.38
CA GLN A 242 -12.65 -25.01 11.03
C GLN A 242 -14.08 -24.72 10.53
N THR A 243 -14.86 -23.91 11.26
CA THR A 243 -16.23 -23.58 10.85
C THR A 243 -16.26 -22.77 9.56
N THR A 244 -15.28 -21.89 9.35
CA THR A 244 -15.15 -21.11 8.11
C THR A 244 -14.82 -22.00 6.92
N GLN A 245 -13.94 -22.99 7.09
CA GLN A 245 -13.62 -23.97 6.05
C GLN A 245 -14.87 -24.76 5.61
N THR A 246 -15.70 -25.21 6.56
CA THR A 246 -17.00 -25.83 6.28
C THR A 246 -17.93 -24.88 5.54
N CYS A 247 -17.98 -23.59 5.93
CA CYS A 247 -18.82 -22.60 5.27
C CYS A 247 -18.37 -22.30 3.83
N LEU A 248 -17.06 -22.27 3.56
CA LEU A 248 -16.51 -22.05 2.22
C LEU A 248 -16.85 -23.20 1.25
N ALA A 249 -17.05 -24.42 1.76
CA ALA A 249 -17.45 -25.57 0.96
C ALA A 249 -18.96 -25.58 0.59
N MET A 250 -19.78 -24.75 1.24
CA MET A 250 -21.24 -24.76 1.13
C MET A 250 -21.78 -23.44 0.54
N LYS A 251 -22.61 -23.52 -0.51
CA LYS A 251 -23.27 -22.34 -1.09
C LYS A 251 -24.26 -21.73 -0.09
N GLY A 252 -24.26 -20.40 0.04
CA GLY A 252 -25.21 -19.64 0.87
C GLY A 252 -24.72 -19.27 2.29
N LEU A 253 -23.50 -19.67 2.67
CA LEU A 253 -22.92 -19.35 3.99
C LEU A 253 -21.91 -18.19 3.98
N GLU A 254 -21.78 -17.48 2.85
CA GLU A 254 -20.83 -16.37 2.69
C GLU A 254 -20.99 -15.27 3.74
N SER A 255 -22.23 -15.01 4.18
CA SER A 255 -22.54 -14.02 5.23
C SER A 255 -21.93 -14.32 6.60
N LEU A 256 -21.40 -15.53 6.82
CA LEU A 256 -20.68 -15.95 8.03
C LEU A 256 -19.16 -15.98 7.84
N VAL A 257 -18.70 -16.16 6.60
CA VAL A 257 -17.28 -16.28 6.26
C VAL A 257 -16.55 -14.96 6.56
N GLU A 258 -17.07 -13.85 6.05
CA GLU A 258 -16.39 -12.55 6.19
C GLU A 258 -16.27 -12.10 7.66
N PRO A 259 -17.35 -12.13 8.48
CA PRO A 259 -17.24 -11.80 9.89
C PRO A 259 -16.27 -12.69 10.67
N ALA A 260 -16.20 -13.99 10.35
CA ALA A 260 -15.29 -14.94 10.99
C ALA A 260 -13.82 -14.67 10.63
N ILE A 261 -13.53 -14.37 9.35
CA ILE A 261 -12.17 -14.03 8.89
C ILE A 261 -11.69 -12.72 9.52
N GLN A 262 -12.54 -11.69 9.57
CA GLN A 262 -12.20 -10.43 10.24
C GLN A 262 -11.95 -10.64 11.74
N LEU A 263 -12.75 -11.49 12.39
CA LEU A 263 -12.55 -11.85 13.80
C LEU A 263 -11.21 -12.58 14.04
N MET A 264 -10.88 -13.57 13.21
CA MET A 264 -9.59 -14.28 13.28
C MET A 264 -8.42 -13.33 13.04
N ARG A 265 -8.51 -12.46 12.02
CA ARG A 265 -7.49 -11.45 11.71
C ARG A 265 -7.29 -10.49 12.88
N LYS A 266 -8.38 -10.00 13.49
CA LYS A 266 -8.33 -9.10 14.65
C LYS A 266 -7.70 -9.74 15.88
N CYS A 267 -7.91 -11.04 16.07
CA CYS A 267 -7.37 -11.80 17.20
C CYS A 267 -5.99 -12.41 16.91
N ASN A 268 -5.48 -12.29 15.68
CA ASN A 268 -4.18 -12.84 15.31
C ASN A 268 -3.07 -12.19 16.17
N PRO A 269 -2.27 -12.96 16.91
CA PRO A 269 -1.22 -12.40 17.76
C PRO A 269 -0.24 -11.53 16.97
N LYS A 270 0.03 -10.33 17.49
CA LYS A 270 1.01 -9.43 16.88
C LYS A 270 2.42 -9.94 17.15
N VAL A 271 3.23 -10.03 16.10
CA VAL A 271 4.60 -10.55 16.16
C VAL A 271 5.56 -9.49 15.62
N PRO A 272 6.70 -9.22 16.29
CA PRO A 272 7.71 -8.34 15.73
C PRO A 272 8.30 -8.94 14.45
N LEU A 273 8.78 -8.10 13.52
CA LEU A 273 9.54 -8.59 12.37
C LEU A 273 10.77 -9.42 12.83
N PRO A 274 11.16 -10.48 12.10
CA PRO A 274 12.31 -11.33 12.43
C PRO A 274 13.66 -10.65 12.06
N LEU A 275 13.83 -9.43 12.56
CA LEU A 275 15.02 -8.59 12.43
C LEU A 275 15.70 -8.41 13.79
N THR A 276 17.01 -8.20 13.76
CA THR A 276 17.80 -7.87 14.97
C THR A 276 17.63 -6.41 15.38
N SER A 277 17.29 -5.53 14.44
CA SER A 277 17.03 -4.10 14.65
C SER A 277 15.95 -3.59 13.70
N ASP A 278 15.13 -2.65 14.18
CA ASP A 278 14.13 -1.90 13.41
C ASP A 278 14.76 -0.80 12.53
N LYS A 279 16.01 -0.40 12.81
CA LYS A 279 16.75 0.58 11.99
C LYS A 279 17.26 -0.04 10.69
N SER A 280 17.45 0.81 9.68
CA SER A 280 18.14 0.45 8.45
C SER A 280 19.50 -0.20 8.73
N VAL A 281 19.89 -1.16 7.88
CA VAL A 281 21.24 -1.75 7.91
C VAL A 281 22.31 -0.71 7.59
N PHE A 282 21.92 0.38 6.93
CA PHE A 282 22.82 1.45 6.53
C PHE A 282 22.62 2.68 7.42
N SER A 283 23.73 3.21 7.93
CA SER A 283 23.80 4.47 8.63
C SER A 283 24.75 5.43 7.93
N PHE A 284 24.44 6.72 7.94
CA PHE A 284 25.28 7.76 7.38
C PHE A 284 25.35 8.97 8.31
N SER A 285 26.57 9.41 8.63
CA SER A 285 26.79 10.57 9.50
C SER A 285 26.63 11.87 8.71
N ILE A 286 25.64 12.69 9.09
CA ILE A 286 25.45 14.01 8.49
C ILE A 286 26.47 14.99 9.09
N PRO A 287 27.23 15.75 8.29
CA PRO A 287 28.14 16.76 8.80
C PRO A 287 27.43 17.75 9.75
N GLY A 288 27.92 17.88 10.98
CA GLY A 288 27.39 18.84 11.96
C GLY A 288 26.22 18.34 12.84
N ARG A 289 25.74 17.09 12.69
CA ARG A 289 24.76 16.48 13.60
C ARG A 289 25.21 15.09 14.09
N PRO A 290 25.02 14.74 15.38
CA PRO A 290 25.23 13.38 15.87
C PRO A 290 24.20 12.41 15.27
N VAL A 291 24.60 11.14 15.09
CA VAL A 291 23.76 10.07 14.51
C VAL A 291 22.54 9.74 15.39
N ASP A 292 22.62 10.01 16.70
CA ASP A 292 21.60 9.62 17.69
C ASP A 292 20.40 10.58 17.81
N ASP A 293 20.40 11.72 17.12
CA ASP A 293 19.38 12.78 17.27
C ASP A 293 18.25 12.74 16.22
N TRP A 294 18.16 11.67 15.42
CA TRP A 294 17.22 11.58 14.29
C TRP A 294 15.76 11.31 14.72
N ASP A 295 15.55 10.61 15.84
CA ASP A 295 14.19 10.28 16.32
C ASP A 295 13.37 11.54 16.68
N ALA A 296 14.02 12.68 16.91
CA ALA A 296 13.37 13.96 17.22
C ALA A 296 12.73 14.64 15.99
N ASP A 297 13.30 14.49 14.79
CA ASP A 297 12.77 15.08 13.54
C ASP A 297 11.65 14.23 12.89
N LEU A 298 11.46 12.98 13.36
CA LEU A 298 10.31 12.14 12.95
C LEU A 298 8.98 12.69 13.47
N GLY A 299 8.98 13.58 14.47
CA GLY A 299 7.77 14.13 15.09
C GLY A 299 7.07 15.25 14.32
N LEU A 300 7.64 15.75 13.19
CA LEU A 300 7.10 16.92 12.46
C LEU A 300 6.51 16.61 11.08
N TYR A 301 6.62 15.35 10.62
CA TYR A 301 5.93 14.85 9.41
C TYR A 301 5.04 13.66 9.79
N ASP A 302 4.23 13.86 10.83
CA ASP A 302 2.95 13.17 10.99
C ASP A 302 1.94 13.80 10.00
N GLY A 303 2.27 13.72 8.72
CA GLY A 303 1.36 14.03 7.63
C GLY A 303 0.45 12.83 7.45
N SER A 304 -0.69 12.87 8.15
CA SER A 304 -1.81 11.92 8.06
C SER A 304 -1.48 10.46 8.38
N LEU A 305 -0.82 10.18 9.51
CA LEU A 305 -1.32 9.03 10.28
C LEU A 305 -2.55 9.55 10.99
N GLU A 306 -3.71 9.47 10.30
CA GLU A 306 -4.97 9.57 11.01
C GLU A 306 -4.84 8.68 12.24
N ASP A 307 -5.07 9.28 13.41
CA ASP A 307 -5.26 8.55 14.65
C ASP A 307 -6.49 7.69 14.42
N ASP A 308 -6.28 6.49 13.86
CA ASP A 308 -7.23 5.39 13.63
C ASP A 308 -7.73 4.86 14.99
N SER A 309 -8.29 5.78 15.77
CA SER A 309 -9.15 5.51 16.89
C SER A 309 -10.49 4.92 16.42
N GLU A 310 -10.71 4.79 15.10
CA GLU A 310 -11.77 4.01 14.47
C GLU A 310 -11.25 2.64 14.00
N GLU A 311 -10.84 1.81 14.96
CA GLU A 311 -10.26 0.46 14.77
C GLU A 311 -11.15 -0.57 14.00
N ASP A 312 -12.27 -0.20 13.35
CA ASP A 312 -13.23 -1.19 12.82
C ASP A 312 -14.03 -0.82 11.54
N GLU A 313 -13.85 0.34 10.86
CA GLU A 313 -14.64 0.66 9.64
C GLU A 313 -13.90 0.55 8.28
N GLU A 314 -12.58 0.37 8.24
CA GLU A 314 -11.79 0.47 6.98
C GLU A 314 -11.74 -0.80 6.07
N ASN A 315 -12.66 -1.76 6.15
CA ASN A 315 -12.63 -2.90 5.20
C ASN A 315 -14.01 -3.26 4.62
N GLU A 316 -14.91 -2.29 4.48
CA GLU A 316 -15.89 -2.42 3.39
C GLU A 316 -15.12 -2.32 2.05
N GLU A 317 -15.47 -3.16 1.07
CA GLU A 317 -14.94 -3.01 -0.30
C GLU A 317 -15.08 -1.53 -0.69
N PRO A 318 -14.06 -0.91 -1.31
CA PRO A 318 -14.12 0.52 -1.58
C PRO A 318 -15.36 0.80 -2.43
N ASP A 319 -16.39 1.40 -1.81
CA ASP A 319 -17.41 2.10 -2.58
C ASP A 319 -16.65 3.21 -3.29
N ASN A 320 -16.89 3.33 -4.59
CA ASN A 320 -16.11 4.11 -5.57
C ASN A 320 -16.25 5.63 -5.36
N ARG A 321 -16.08 6.12 -4.13
CA ARG A 321 -16.59 7.44 -3.72
C ARG A 321 -15.66 8.28 -2.85
N ASP A 322 -14.36 8.02 -2.82
CA ASP A 322 -13.37 8.97 -2.25
C ASP A 322 -12.05 9.00 -3.04
N TYR A 323 -12.16 9.23 -4.36
CA TYR A 323 -11.04 9.68 -5.20
C TYR A 323 -11.46 10.93 -5.99
N GLU A 324 -11.96 11.93 -5.30
CA GLU A 324 -12.00 13.32 -5.80
C GLU A 324 -11.26 14.22 -4.81
N ASP A 325 -10.02 13.86 -4.49
CA ASP A 325 -9.05 14.88 -4.04
C ASP A 325 -8.47 15.50 -5.32
N ASP A 326 -9.26 16.42 -5.84
CA ASP A 326 -9.10 17.10 -7.10
C ASP A 326 -7.88 18.04 -7.07
N LEU A 327 -6.88 17.70 -7.89
CA LEU A 327 -5.72 18.53 -8.23
C LEU A 327 -6.11 19.95 -8.70
N GLU A 328 -7.35 20.23 -9.10
CA GLU A 328 -7.83 21.57 -9.46
C GLU A 328 -7.94 22.52 -8.25
N THR A 329 -8.09 22.02 -7.01
CA THR A 329 -8.19 22.92 -5.82
C THR A 329 -6.86 23.58 -5.44
N ASP A 330 -5.72 23.01 -5.81
CA ASP A 330 -4.39 23.60 -5.59
C ASP A 330 -3.98 24.65 -6.63
N VAL A 331 -4.63 24.66 -7.80
CA VAL A 331 -4.38 25.68 -8.84
C VAL A 331 -4.70 27.09 -8.34
N ASN A 332 -5.68 27.22 -7.44
CA ASN A 332 -6.05 28.50 -6.81
C ASN A 332 -5.05 28.98 -5.74
N LYS A 333 -4.19 28.09 -5.21
CA LYS A 333 -3.10 28.42 -4.28
C LYS A 333 -1.80 28.79 -5.00
N LEU A 334 -1.67 28.49 -6.29
CA LEU A 334 -0.51 28.82 -7.15
C LEU A 334 -0.54 30.25 -7.70
N ARG A 335 -1.02 31.24 -6.93
CA ARG A 335 -0.83 32.64 -7.33
C ARG A 335 0.63 33.02 -7.10
N PRO A 336 1.38 33.47 -8.13
CA PRO A 336 2.74 33.93 -7.92
C PRO A 336 2.72 35.10 -6.94
N ARG A 337 3.51 35.00 -5.86
CA ARG A 337 3.80 36.16 -5.03
C ARG A 337 4.63 37.13 -5.89
N PRO A 338 4.26 38.41 -5.97
CA PRO A 338 4.91 39.37 -6.87
C PRO A 338 6.34 39.73 -6.44
N GLU A 339 6.72 39.43 -5.20
CA GLU A 339 8.05 39.72 -4.66
C GLU A 339 8.81 38.40 -4.39
N PRO A 340 10.13 38.34 -4.69
CA PRO A 340 10.93 37.16 -4.40
C PRO A 340 11.00 36.91 -2.89
N ASP A 341 10.86 35.65 -2.46
CA ASP A 341 10.93 35.26 -1.04
C ASP A 341 12.33 35.51 -0.41
N ARG A 342 13.31 35.94 -1.21
CA ARG A 342 14.68 36.31 -0.77
C ARG A 342 15.12 37.61 -1.45
N PRO A 343 15.98 38.43 -0.79
CA PRO A 343 16.55 39.62 -1.40
C PRO A 343 17.34 39.29 -2.69
N LEU A 344 17.23 40.15 -3.70
CA LEU A 344 17.91 40.00 -5.00
C LEU A 344 19.42 39.86 -4.87
N GLU A 345 20.03 40.49 -3.86
CA GLU A 345 21.46 40.43 -3.57
C GLU A 345 21.92 39.00 -3.22
N GLN A 346 21.06 38.20 -2.60
CA GLN A 346 21.34 36.79 -2.27
C GLN A 346 21.21 35.86 -3.48
N LEU A 347 20.61 36.36 -4.58
CA LEU A 347 20.42 35.58 -5.80
C LEU A 347 21.62 35.65 -6.75
N GLY A 348 22.57 36.58 -6.52
CA GLY A 348 23.75 36.76 -7.37
C GLY A 348 24.60 35.49 -7.54
N GLN A 349 24.61 34.61 -6.53
CA GLN A 349 25.30 33.31 -6.62
C GLN A 349 24.72 32.35 -7.66
N TYR A 350 23.45 32.51 -8.04
CA TYR A 350 22.76 31.65 -9.01
C TYR A 350 23.03 32.05 -10.46
N VAL A 351 23.67 33.20 -10.70
CA VAL A 351 24.08 33.62 -12.06
C VAL A 351 24.95 32.55 -12.74
N ARG A 352 25.75 31.80 -11.97
CA ARG A 352 26.55 30.68 -12.47
C ARG A 352 25.71 29.54 -13.10
N LEU A 353 24.42 29.45 -12.76
CA LEU A 353 23.48 28.48 -13.30
C LEU A 353 22.81 28.94 -14.60
N CYS A 354 23.13 30.15 -15.07
CA CYS A 354 22.62 30.73 -16.32
C CYS A 354 23.75 31.00 -17.33
N PRO A 355 24.60 30.01 -17.66
CA PRO A 355 25.74 30.21 -18.55
C PRO A 355 25.32 30.71 -19.94
N GLU A 356 24.14 30.35 -20.43
CA GLU A 356 23.56 30.79 -21.71
C GLU A 356 23.42 32.32 -21.83
N LEU A 357 23.32 33.02 -20.69
CA LEU A 357 23.21 34.48 -20.70
C LEU A 357 24.58 35.16 -20.91
N HIS A 358 25.66 34.46 -20.58
CA HIS A 358 27.03 35.00 -20.58
C HIS A 358 27.97 34.29 -21.57
N HIS A 359 27.53 33.21 -22.20
CA HIS A 359 28.26 32.48 -23.23
C HIS A 359 28.47 33.38 -24.47
N ASP A 360 29.67 33.40 -25.01
CA ASP A 360 30.07 34.22 -26.16
C ASP A 360 30.03 33.46 -27.49
N PHE A 361 29.82 32.13 -27.44
CA PHE A 361 29.63 31.25 -28.59
C PHE A 361 30.78 31.30 -29.61
N GLN A 362 32.02 31.56 -29.13
CA GLN A 362 33.22 31.71 -29.96
C GLN A 362 33.74 30.40 -30.58
N ASP A 363 33.50 29.25 -29.94
CA ASP A 363 33.97 27.92 -30.40
C ASP A 363 33.32 27.42 -31.70
N LEU A 364 32.34 28.17 -32.26
CA LEU A 364 31.64 27.83 -33.50
C LEU A 364 32.44 28.19 -34.78
N ASP A 365 33.56 28.92 -34.68
CA ASP A 365 34.31 29.40 -35.85
C ASP A 365 35.47 28.48 -36.28
N SER A 366 35.81 27.44 -35.50
CA SER A 366 37.05 26.68 -35.71
C SER A 366 37.01 25.67 -36.86
N SER A 367 35.88 25.50 -37.57
CA SER A 367 35.74 24.52 -38.65
C SER A 367 35.55 25.11 -40.05
N SER A 368 35.69 26.44 -40.24
CA SER A 368 35.45 27.08 -41.54
C SER A 368 36.63 27.88 -42.12
N GLU A 369 37.86 27.70 -41.64
CA GLU A 369 39.04 28.28 -42.28
C GLU A 369 39.77 27.20 -43.09
N VAL A 370 39.32 27.03 -44.34
CA VAL A 370 40.13 26.44 -45.40
C VAL A 370 41.06 27.54 -45.89
N ASP A 371 42.37 27.36 -45.69
CA ASP A 371 43.42 28.23 -46.24
C ASP A 371 43.35 28.21 -47.78
N GLU A 372 42.86 29.30 -48.37
CA GLU A 372 43.11 29.63 -49.77
C GLU A 372 44.52 30.25 -49.89
N SER A 373 45.46 29.50 -50.48
CA SER A 373 46.67 30.08 -51.04
C SER A 373 46.85 29.60 -52.48
N SER A 374 47.33 30.54 -53.30
CA SER A 374 47.12 30.71 -54.73
C SER A 374 47.81 29.72 -55.67
N ASP A 375 47.11 29.42 -56.76
CA ASP A 375 47.55 29.22 -58.15
C ASP A 375 49.01 28.83 -58.42
N ASP A 376 49.22 27.65 -59.01
CA ASP A 376 49.97 27.57 -60.28
C ASP A 376 49.50 26.37 -61.14
N ASP A 377 49.53 26.61 -62.45
CA ASP A 377 48.95 25.86 -63.57
C ASP A 377 49.82 24.66 -64.00
N SER A 378 49.20 23.52 -64.37
CA SER A 378 49.49 22.77 -65.61
C SER A 378 48.78 21.41 -65.68
N THR A 379 47.86 21.33 -66.66
CA THR A 379 47.49 20.19 -67.52
C THR A 379 47.98 18.78 -67.17
N LEU A 380 47.06 17.79 -67.13
CA LEU A 380 46.99 16.69 -68.12
C LEU A 380 45.78 15.74 -67.88
N MET A 381 45.23 15.30 -69.01
CA MET A 381 44.17 14.33 -69.23
C MET A 381 44.43 12.94 -68.61
N GLY A 382 43.37 12.18 -68.32
CA GLY A 382 43.45 10.71 -68.41
C GLY A 382 42.54 9.90 -67.48
N ASP A 383 41.39 9.50 -68.03
CA ASP A 383 40.72 8.20 -67.89
C ASP A 383 40.14 7.66 -66.57
N LEU A 384 38.81 7.51 -66.65
CA LEU A 384 37.98 6.55 -65.95
C LEU A 384 38.41 5.11 -66.24
N GLN A 385 38.49 4.27 -65.21
CA GLN A 385 38.07 2.87 -65.34
C GLN A 385 37.58 2.30 -63.99
N ASP A 386 36.35 1.84 -64.09
CA ASP A 386 35.55 1.00 -63.20
C ASP A 386 36.16 -0.40 -63.15
N GLU A 387 36.32 -1.02 -61.97
CA GLU A 387 36.26 -2.49 -61.81
C GLU A 387 35.89 -2.89 -60.37
N THR A 388 34.96 -3.85 -60.30
CA THR A 388 34.43 -4.52 -59.11
C THR A 388 35.31 -5.71 -58.69
N PRO A 389 35.23 -6.20 -57.43
CA PRO A 389 36.24 -7.09 -56.88
C PRO A 389 35.89 -8.58 -57.06
N SER A 390 36.88 -9.36 -57.48
CA SER A 390 36.91 -10.81 -57.24
C SER A 390 38.32 -11.22 -56.84
N ASP A 391 38.52 -11.59 -55.57
CA ASP A 391 39.47 -12.67 -55.29
C ASP A 391 39.16 -13.39 -53.97
N GLN A 392 38.86 -14.68 -54.12
CA GLN A 392 38.80 -15.67 -53.06
C GLN A 392 40.22 -16.10 -52.71
N ARG A 393 40.64 -15.93 -51.46
CA ARG A 393 41.71 -16.76 -50.88
C ARG A 393 41.35 -17.17 -49.47
N GLY A 394 41.08 -18.47 -49.35
CA GLY A 394 40.90 -19.15 -48.08
C GLY A 394 42.18 -19.11 -47.24
N TYR A 395 42.00 -18.82 -45.97
CA TYR A 395 42.93 -19.17 -44.92
C TYR A 395 42.19 -20.10 -43.96
N GLU A 396 42.60 -21.37 -43.97
CA GLU A 396 42.19 -22.37 -42.98
C GLU A 396 42.73 -21.94 -41.60
N LEU A 397 41.82 -21.75 -40.64
CA LEU A 397 42.15 -21.60 -39.22
C LEU A 397 42.15 -22.99 -38.56
N PRO A 398 43.08 -23.26 -37.62
CA PRO A 398 43.14 -24.54 -36.93
C PRO A 398 41.93 -24.73 -36.03
N SER A 399 41.37 -25.94 -36.04
CA SER A 399 40.34 -26.39 -35.11
C SER A 399 40.87 -26.42 -33.68
N ASP A 400 40.59 -25.38 -32.89
CA ASP A 400 40.83 -25.43 -31.44
C ASP A 400 39.51 -25.78 -30.74
N ARG A 401 39.45 -27.02 -30.26
CA ARG A 401 38.36 -27.58 -29.47
C ARG A 401 38.48 -27.05 -28.04
N ASN A 402 37.71 -26.02 -27.70
CA ASN A 402 37.16 -25.78 -26.35
C ASN A 402 36.23 -24.55 -26.35
N GLU A 403 35.03 -24.69 -26.92
CA GLU A 403 33.94 -23.75 -26.70
C GLU A 403 33.38 -23.93 -25.28
N HIS A 404 33.90 -23.19 -24.31
CA HIS A 404 33.18 -22.97 -23.05
C HIS A 404 31.94 -22.12 -23.35
N HIS A 405 30.79 -22.77 -23.53
CA HIS A 405 29.48 -22.12 -23.54
C HIS A 405 29.27 -21.42 -22.19
N LEU A 406 29.35 -20.08 -22.16
CA LEU A 406 28.87 -19.28 -21.02
C LEU A 406 27.39 -19.59 -20.81
N GLN A 407 27.05 -20.28 -19.73
CA GLN A 407 25.68 -20.61 -19.32
C GLN A 407 25.17 -19.53 -18.36
N THR A 408 23.85 -19.34 -18.25
CA THR A 408 23.27 -18.36 -17.31
C THR A 408 23.69 -18.65 -15.85
N SER A 409 23.96 -19.91 -15.53
CA SER A 409 24.54 -20.34 -14.25
C SER A 409 25.94 -19.77 -13.96
N ASP A 410 26.69 -19.33 -14.96
CA ASP A 410 28.01 -18.71 -14.77
C ASP A 410 27.92 -17.29 -14.18
N PHE A 411 26.78 -16.60 -14.36
CA PHE A 411 26.50 -15.31 -13.70
C PHE A 411 26.24 -15.46 -12.21
N ASN A 412 25.65 -16.60 -11.78
CA ASN A 412 25.51 -16.92 -10.35
C ASN A 412 26.87 -17.10 -9.64
N LYS A 413 27.94 -17.43 -10.39
CA LYS A 413 29.29 -17.70 -9.85
C LYS A 413 30.25 -16.51 -9.98
N HIS A 414 30.04 -15.65 -10.98
CA HIS A 414 30.90 -14.52 -11.28
C HIS A 414 30.06 -13.25 -11.46
N TYR A 415 29.64 -12.65 -10.35
CA TYR A 415 28.99 -11.35 -10.35
C TYR A 415 29.72 -10.32 -11.24
N LEU A 416 28.95 -9.51 -11.98
CA LEU A 416 29.47 -8.44 -12.83
C LEU A 416 30.12 -7.35 -11.97
N ASN A 417 31.46 -7.37 -11.84
CA ASN A 417 32.17 -6.43 -10.98
C ASN A 417 32.57 -5.15 -11.75
N CYS A 418 32.40 -3.98 -11.12
CA CYS A 418 32.82 -2.69 -11.68
C CYS A 418 34.34 -2.46 -11.63
N SER A 419 35.10 -3.28 -10.87
CA SER A 419 36.53 -3.06 -10.63
C SER A 419 37.43 -3.63 -11.74
N ARG A 420 38.22 -2.74 -12.39
CA ARG A 420 39.23 -3.07 -13.43
C ARG A 420 40.45 -3.88 -12.95
N LYS A 421 40.47 -4.43 -11.73
CA LYS A 421 41.61 -5.23 -11.23
C LYS A 421 41.59 -6.68 -11.78
N GLY A 422 41.53 -6.81 -13.10
CA GLY A 422 41.92 -8.03 -13.80
C GLY A 422 43.43 -8.06 -13.99
N ARG A 423 44.06 -9.21 -13.69
CA ARG A 423 45.45 -9.49 -14.07
C ARG A 423 45.62 -9.21 -15.58
N LYS A 424 46.69 -8.50 -15.97
CA LYS A 424 47.04 -8.24 -17.38
C LYS A 424 46.90 -9.55 -18.20
N GLY A 425 45.96 -9.60 -19.14
CA GLY A 425 45.85 -10.69 -20.12
C GLY A 425 44.53 -11.46 -20.20
N HIS A 426 43.53 -11.26 -19.31
CA HIS A 426 42.22 -11.91 -19.44
C HIS A 426 41.08 -10.93 -19.71
N SER A 427 40.33 -11.15 -20.79
CA SER A 427 39.10 -10.41 -21.13
C SER A 427 38.07 -10.53 -19.99
N SER A 428 37.52 -9.39 -19.54
CA SER A 428 36.52 -9.39 -18.45
C SER A 428 35.26 -10.16 -18.88
N ILE A 429 34.45 -10.62 -17.93
CA ILE A 429 33.18 -11.29 -18.30
C ILE A 429 32.27 -10.34 -19.09
N VAL A 430 32.32 -9.04 -18.77
CA VAL A 430 31.67 -7.95 -19.51
C VAL A 430 32.13 -7.91 -20.97
N ASP A 431 33.43 -7.92 -21.22
CA ASP A 431 33.98 -7.85 -22.57
C ASP A 431 33.59 -9.08 -23.40
N ARG A 432 33.67 -10.28 -22.80
CA ARG A 432 33.24 -11.53 -23.44
C ARG A 432 31.76 -11.55 -23.81
N LEU A 433 30.89 -10.97 -22.98
CA LEU A 433 29.46 -10.90 -23.26
C LEU A 433 29.14 -9.92 -24.39
N LEU A 434 29.78 -8.74 -24.37
CA LEU A 434 29.60 -7.73 -25.41
C LEU A 434 30.14 -8.21 -26.75
N GLU A 435 31.28 -8.90 -26.76
CA GLU A 435 31.86 -9.52 -27.97
C GLU A 435 30.97 -10.64 -28.54
N LYS A 436 30.35 -11.44 -27.66
CA LYS A 436 29.56 -12.61 -28.08
C LYS A 436 28.14 -12.26 -28.53
N TYR A 437 27.46 -11.37 -27.83
CA TYR A 437 26.02 -11.13 -28.03
C TYR A 437 25.70 -9.78 -28.68
N GLY A 438 26.65 -8.83 -28.73
CA GLY A 438 26.54 -7.54 -29.44
C GLY A 438 25.19 -6.83 -29.30
N ILE A 439 25.06 -5.87 -28.40
CA ILE A 439 23.76 -5.20 -28.16
C ILE A 439 23.74 -3.80 -28.78
N CYS A 440 22.62 -3.45 -29.39
CA CYS A 440 22.26 -2.08 -29.73
C CYS A 440 21.01 -1.67 -28.95
N ILE A 441 21.19 -1.13 -27.74
CA ILE A 441 20.11 -0.45 -27.00
C ILE A 441 20.23 1.05 -27.30
N PRO A 442 19.18 1.70 -27.85
CA PRO A 442 19.21 3.13 -28.09
C PRO A 442 19.56 3.91 -26.82
N ASN A 443 20.50 4.85 -26.95
CA ASN A 443 20.91 5.76 -25.87
C ASN A 443 21.45 5.04 -24.61
N HIS A 444 22.03 3.84 -24.78
CA HIS A 444 22.73 3.11 -23.72
C HIS A 444 24.05 2.51 -24.22
N ASP A 445 25.11 2.64 -23.44
CA ASP A 445 26.41 2.03 -23.70
C ASP A 445 26.87 1.29 -22.42
N PRO A 446 26.92 -0.06 -22.45
CA PRO A 446 27.33 -0.87 -21.30
C PRO A 446 28.73 -0.56 -20.75
N ARG A 447 29.69 -0.16 -21.61
CA ARG A 447 31.05 0.18 -21.18
C ARG A 447 31.07 1.55 -20.50
N LEU A 448 30.34 2.51 -21.04
CA LEU A 448 30.16 3.83 -20.42
C LEU A 448 29.42 3.71 -19.08
N TYR A 449 28.40 2.82 -19.01
CA TYR A 449 27.67 2.51 -17.79
C TYR A 449 28.61 1.95 -16.72
N ALA A 450 29.36 0.89 -17.02
CA ALA A 450 30.29 0.27 -16.08
C ALA A 450 31.36 1.27 -15.58
N ALA A 451 31.90 2.11 -16.47
CA ALA A 451 32.86 3.14 -16.09
C ALA A 451 32.25 4.23 -15.20
N THR A 452 30.98 4.56 -15.41
CA THR A 452 30.27 5.56 -14.62
C THR A 452 29.89 5.00 -13.25
N ALA A 453 29.37 3.77 -13.19
CA ALA A 453 29.04 3.06 -11.96
C ALA A 453 30.26 2.92 -11.03
N ALA A 454 31.45 2.69 -11.59
CA ALA A 454 32.70 2.61 -10.82
C ALA A 454 33.06 3.93 -10.10
N ASN A 455 32.50 5.06 -10.52
CA ASN A 455 32.69 6.37 -9.89
C ASN A 455 31.49 6.81 -9.04
N THR A 456 30.37 6.08 -9.08
CA THR A 456 29.17 6.38 -8.29
C THR A 456 29.42 6.02 -6.83
N LYS A 457 29.16 6.96 -5.92
CA LYS A 457 29.35 6.77 -4.48
C LYS A 457 28.06 6.30 -3.83
N SER A 458 28.12 5.24 -3.04
CA SER A 458 26.98 4.68 -2.31
C SER A 458 27.34 4.51 -0.83
N ILE A 459 26.34 4.65 0.03
CA ILE A 459 26.47 4.42 1.48
C ILE A 459 26.65 2.92 1.74
N ALA A 460 25.92 2.08 1.00
CA ALA A 460 26.01 0.63 1.09
C ALA A 460 27.31 0.06 0.49
N GLY A 461 27.97 0.81 -0.40
CA GLY A 461 29.18 0.38 -1.10
C GLY A 461 28.96 -0.89 -1.93
N TYR A 462 28.31 -0.77 -3.09
CA TYR A 462 28.16 -1.89 -4.02
C TYR A 462 29.34 -1.96 -5.01
N SER A 463 29.68 -3.18 -5.43
CA SER A 463 30.67 -3.42 -6.50
C SER A 463 30.12 -4.24 -7.65
N ILE A 464 28.88 -4.73 -7.50
CA ILE A 464 28.21 -5.60 -8.46
C ILE A 464 27.22 -4.76 -9.26
N LEU A 465 27.27 -4.91 -10.59
CA LEU A 465 26.32 -4.30 -11.51
C LEU A 465 25.13 -5.25 -11.68
N ALA A 466 23.92 -4.76 -11.47
CA ALA A 466 22.72 -5.50 -11.83
C ALA A 466 22.69 -5.67 -13.36
N PHE A 467 22.43 -6.89 -13.83
CA PHE A 467 22.45 -7.19 -15.26
C PHE A 467 21.52 -6.26 -16.08
N PRO A 468 20.26 -5.97 -15.68
CA PRO A 468 19.36 -5.14 -16.48
C PRO A 468 19.88 -3.72 -16.68
N ASP A 469 20.55 -3.16 -15.67
CA ASP A 469 21.04 -1.78 -15.72
C ASP A 469 22.35 -1.68 -16.51
N PHE A 470 23.21 -2.69 -16.42
CA PHE A 470 24.43 -2.80 -17.23
C PHE A 470 24.13 -3.13 -18.70
N TRP A 471 23.28 -4.12 -18.95
CA TRP A 471 22.93 -4.60 -20.29
C TRP A 471 22.05 -3.61 -21.04
N GLY A 472 21.19 -2.90 -20.29
CA GLY A 472 20.14 -2.06 -20.83
C GLY A 472 18.90 -2.87 -21.19
N HIS A 473 17.86 -2.15 -21.62
CA HIS A 473 16.58 -2.75 -21.95
C HIS A 473 15.80 -1.91 -22.96
N LEU A 474 14.86 -2.57 -23.63
CA LEU A 474 13.93 -1.97 -24.59
C LEU A 474 12.59 -1.65 -23.92
N PRO A 475 11.86 -0.63 -24.41
CA PRO A 475 10.52 -0.34 -23.92
C PRO A 475 9.54 -1.48 -24.29
N PRO A 476 8.42 -1.62 -23.56
CA PRO A 476 7.34 -2.52 -23.96
C PRO A 476 6.86 -2.22 -25.39
N GLN A 477 6.58 -3.27 -26.17
CA GLN A 477 6.16 -3.13 -27.57
C GLN A 477 4.70 -2.71 -27.73
N GLU A 478 3.86 -2.98 -26.72
CA GLU A 478 2.43 -2.72 -26.74
C GLU A 478 1.98 -2.04 -25.44
N GLN A 479 0.83 -1.37 -25.49
CA GLN A 479 0.19 -0.83 -24.29
C GLN A 479 -0.38 -1.98 -23.46
N GLU A 480 0.08 -2.10 -22.22
CA GLU A 480 -0.38 -3.13 -21.29
C GLU A 480 -1.55 -2.59 -20.43
N PRO A 481 -2.71 -3.28 -20.38
CA PRO A 481 -3.80 -2.91 -19.48
C PRO A 481 -3.45 -3.22 -18.02
N MET A 482 -4.14 -2.54 -17.09
CA MET A 482 -4.04 -2.86 -15.66
C MET A 482 -4.55 -4.29 -15.38
N ALA A 483 -3.89 -4.99 -14.46
CA ALA A 483 -4.26 -6.34 -14.10
C ALA A 483 -5.63 -6.38 -13.40
N LYS A 484 -6.45 -7.37 -13.75
CA LYS A 484 -7.72 -7.61 -13.06
C LYS A 484 -7.46 -8.24 -11.70
N ARG A 485 -8.06 -7.67 -10.65
CA ARG A 485 -8.01 -8.22 -9.30
C ARG A 485 -9.00 -9.39 -9.17
N PRO A 486 -8.55 -10.61 -8.82
CA PRO A 486 -9.47 -11.72 -8.57
C PRO A 486 -10.38 -11.44 -7.37
N PRO A 487 -11.67 -11.82 -7.41
CA PRO A 487 -12.58 -11.62 -6.29
C PRO A 487 -12.09 -12.39 -5.05
N HIS A 488 -12.23 -11.78 -3.88
CA HIS A 488 -11.85 -12.37 -2.60
C HIS A 488 -10.39 -12.82 -2.45
N VAL A 489 -9.47 -12.34 -3.29
CA VAL A 489 -8.03 -12.68 -3.20
C VAL A 489 -7.48 -12.38 -1.79
N GLN A 490 -7.79 -11.20 -1.25
CA GLN A 490 -7.35 -10.80 0.09
C GLN A 490 -7.89 -11.73 1.17
N ARG A 491 -9.19 -12.08 1.09
CA ARG A 491 -9.83 -13.03 1.99
C ARG A 491 -9.09 -14.38 2.01
N LYS A 492 -8.74 -14.90 0.82
CA LYS A 492 -7.97 -16.14 0.67
C LYS A 492 -6.60 -16.03 1.34
N LYS A 493 -5.87 -14.92 1.12
CA LYS A 493 -4.53 -14.72 1.69
C LYS A 493 -4.54 -14.54 3.20
N VAL A 494 -5.51 -13.80 3.75
CA VAL A 494 -5.70 -13.70 5.21
C VAL A 494 -6.00 -15.08 5.81
N PHE A 495 -6.84 -15.88 5.16
CA PHE A 495 -7.15 -17.24 5.62
C PHE A 495 -5.91 -18.16 5.59
N GLU A 496 -5.09 -18.09 4.53
CA GLU A 496 -3.81 -18.80 4.42
C GLU A 496 -2.79 -18.36 5.50
N ASP A 497 -2.76 -17.08 5.88
CA ASP A 497 -1.91 -16.55 6.95
C ASP A 497 -2.36 -17.06 8.33
N ILE A 498 -3.68 -17.13 8.57
CA ILE A 498 -4.21 -17.76 9.81
C ILE A 498 -3.88 -19.25 9.85
N GLN A 499 -3.91 -19.95 8.71
CA GLN A 499 -3.49 -21.35 8.64
C GLN A 499 -2.03 -21.54 9.07
N ARG A 500 -1.13 -20.58 8.78
CA ARG A 500 0.27 -20.63 9.26
C ARG A 500 0.37 -20.68 10.78
N LEU A 501 -0.56 -20.03 11.49
CA LEU A 501 -0.61 -20.02 12.95
C LEU A 501 -1.11 -21.36 13.51
N ILE A 502 -2.10 -21.98 12.86
CA ILE A 502 -2.78 -23.18 13.38
C ILE A 502 -2.04 -24.46 13.00
N CYS A 503 -1.39 -24.50 11.84
CA CYS A 503 -0.69 -25.67 11.30
C CYS A 503 0.82 -25.41 11.21
N PRO A 504 1.56 -25.44 12.32
CA PRO A 504 3.00 -25.14 12.32
C PRO A 504 3.84 -26.20 11.60
N GLU A 505 3.32 -27.42 11.41
CA GLU A 505 4.05 -28.50 10.74
C GLU A 505 4.32 -28.24 9.25
N ASP A 506 3.53 -27.36 8.62
CA ASP A 506 3.71 -26.98 7.22
C ASP A 506 4.77 -25.87 7.03
N ILE A 507 5.36 -25.37 8.13
CA ILE A 507 6.20 -24.16 8.13
C ILE A 507 7.69 -24.52 8.21
N ILE A 508 8.47 -24.02 7.25
CA ILE A 508 9.92 -24.24 7.13
C ILE A 508 10.70 -23.16 7.90
N ASN A 509 10.33 -21.88 7.73
CA ASN A 509 11.00 -20.71 8.33
C ASN A 509 12.53 -20.66 8.17
N LYS A 510 13.03 -21.03 7.00
CA LYS A 510 14.46 -21.02 6.69
C LYS A 510 14.87 -19.66 6.14
N VAL A 511 15.84 -18.99 6.78
CA VAL A 511 16.46 -17.77 6.23
C VAL A 511 17.33 -18.16 5.04
N VAL A 512 17.03 -17.61 3.87
CA VAL A 512 17.76 -17.89 2.61
C VAL A 512 18.56 -16.69 2.11
N PHE A 513 18.26 -15.50 2.62
CA PHE A 513 19.03 -14.28 2.38
C PHE A 513 18.91 -13.36 3.59
N ASP A 514 20.04 -12.83 4.05
CA ASP A 514 20.09 -11.86 5.14
C ASP A 514 21.21 -10.86 4.85
N MET A 515 20.90 -9.56 4.89
CA MET A 515 21.87 -8.49 4.73
C MET A 515 22.62 -8.20 6.04
N ASP A 516 22.01 -8.50 7.19
CA ASP A 516 22.59 -8.33 8.52
C ASP A 516 23.62 -9.41 8.84
N ASP A 517 23.60 -10.55 8.13
CA ASP A 517 24.57 -11.63 8.29
C ASP A 517 25.75 -11.46 7.32
N HIS A 518 26.96 -11.39 7.89
CA HIS A 518 28.22 -11.33 7.14
C HIS A 518 28.84 -12.71 6.90
N SER A 519 28.19 -13.79 7.38
CA SER A 519 28.59 -15.14 7.04
C SER A 519 28.54 -15.33 5.51
N PRO A 520 29.48 -16.10 4.92
CA PRO A 520 29.39 -16.43 3.50
C PRO A 520 28.05 -17.13 3.27
N GLN A 521 27.19 -16.48 2.47
CA GLN A 521 25.89 -17.02 2.09
C GLN A 521 26.08 -18.46 1.63
N CYS A 522 25.23 -19.37 2.13
CA CYS A 522 25.32 -20.80 1.82
C CYS A 522 25.52 -20.99 0.32
N SER A 523 26.61 -21.66 -0.06
CA SER A 523 26.92 -21.95 -1.46
C SER A 523 25.72 -22.63 -2.15
N PRO A 524 25.51 -22.39 -3.46
CA PRO A 524 24.42 -23.02 -4.23
C PRO A 524 24.32 -24.55 -4.01
N ASP A 525 25.45 -25.20 -3.78
CA ASP A 525 25.57 -26.64 -3.56
C ASP A 525 25.01 -27.15 -2.21
N MET A 526 24.71 -26.28 -1.24
CA MET A 526 24.27 -26.71 0.10
C MET A 526 22.76 -26.92 0.20
N CYS A 527 21.95 -26.33 -0.69
CA CYS A 527 20.48 -26.39 -0.64
C CYS A 527 19.83 -26.22 -2.02
N PRO A 528 19.78 -27.28 -2.85
CA PRO A 528 19.35 -27.20 -4.25
C PRO A 528 17.86 -26.89 -4.47
N SER A 529 17.05 -26.73 -3.42
CA SER A 529 15.59 -26.56 -3.51
C SER A 529 15.06 -25.19 -3.04
N SER A 530 15.94 -24.24 -2.71
CA SER A 530 15.57 -22.89 -2.27
C SER A 530 15.90 -21.85 -3.34
N LEU A 531 15.09 -20.79 -3.44
CA LEU A 531 15.47 -19.62 -4.23
C LEU A 531 16.64 -18.89 -3.57
N HIS A 532 17.53 -18.34 -4.40
CA HIS A 532 18.60 -17.43 -4.00
C HIS A 532 18.18 -16.00 -4.27
N PHE A 533 18.61 -15.07 -3.41
CA PHE A 533 18.28 -13.64 -3.53
C PHE A 533 19.54 -12.79 -3.44
N PHE A 534 19.56 -11.66 -4.14
CA PHE A 534 20.64 -10.69 -4.05
C PHE A 534 20.14 -9.26 -4.28
N SER A 535 20.67 -8.29 -3.54
CA SER A 535 20.22 -6.88 -3.63
C SER A 535 21.34 -5.85 -3.43
N LYS A 536 22.61 -6.27 -3.35
CA LYS A 536 23.75 -5.37 -3.12
C LYS A 536 24.30 -4.80 -4.43
N PHE A 537 23.44 -4.06 -5.14
CA PHE A 537 23.72 -3.32 -6.37
C PHE A 537 23.00 -1.97 -6.35
N GLU A 538 23.28 -1.07 -7.30
CA GLU A 538 22.66 0.25 -7.37
C GLU A 538 21.13 0.17 -7.39
N SER A 539 20.44 0.99 -6.59
CA SER A 539 18.98 0.96 -6.42
C SER A 539 18.39 -0.33 -5.83
N GLY A 540 19.20 -1.34 -5.52
CA GLY A 540 18.75 -2.60 -4.93
C GLY A 540 18.18 -2.42 -3.52
N ASN A 541 17.04 -3.05 -3.24
CA ASN A 541 16.44 -3.07 -1.91
C ASN A 541 15.71 -4.39 -1.64
N LEU A 542 16.35 -5.19 -0.79
CA LEU A 542 15.79 -6.33 -0.05
C LEU A 542 16.74 -6.57 1.12
N ARG A 543 16.23 -6.63 2.35
CA ARG A 543 17.05 -6.86 3.56
C ARG A 543 17.15 -8.33 3.91
N LYS A 544 16.04 -9.05 3.84
CA LYS A 544 15.94 -10.45 4.30
C LYS A 544 14.89 -11.22 3.51
N ALA A 545 15.16 -12.49 3.22
CA ALA A 545 14.20 -13.42 2.65
C ALA A 545 14.16 -14.71 3.46
N ILE A 546 12.95 -15.16 3.78
CA ILE A 546 12.67 -16.33 4.61
C ILE A 546 11.77 -17.26 3.81
N GLN A 547 12.25 -18.46 3.51
CA GLN A 547 11.45 -19.53 2.95
C GLN A 547 10.52 -20.07 4.04
N VAL A 548 9.26 -19.66 3.99
CA VAL A 548 8.24 -20.04 4.98
C VAL A 548 7.56 -21.36 4.62
N ARG A 549 7.41 -21.67 3.33
CA ARG A 549 7.01 -22.99 2.80
C ARG A 549 7.78 -23.30 1.51
N SER A 550 7.58 -24.47 0.91
CA SER A 550 8.35 -24.94 -0.26
C SER A 550 8.51 -23.91 -1.37
N HIS A 551 7.43 -23.20 -1.72
CA HIS A 551 7.43 -22.15 -2.77
C HIS A 551 6.84 -20.83 -2.26
N GLU A 552 7.04 -20.52 -0.98
CA GLU A 552 6.48 -19.34 -0.33
C GLU A 552 7.56 -18.62 0.48
N TYR A 553 7.73 -17.33 0.23
CA TYR A 553 8.81 -16.53 0.79
C TYR A 553 8.27 -15.25 1.42
N ASP A 554 8.60 -15.02 2.69
CA ASP A 554 8.40 -13.73 3.34
C ASP A 554 9.67 -12.89 3.15
N LEU A 555 9.48 -11.70 2.60
CA LEU A 555 10.50 -10.73 2.22
C LEU A 555 10.38 -9.50 3.11
N ILE A 556 11.53 -8.98 3.53
CA ILE A 556 11.61 -7.79 4.38
C ILE A 556 12.48 -6.77 3.65
N LEU A 557 11.93 -5.58 3.41
CA LEU A 557 12.65 -4.47 2.80
C LEU A 557 13.57 -3.80 3.81
N ASN A 558 14.65 -3.20 3.32
CA ASN A 558 15.48 -2.34 4.15
C ASN A 558 14.83 -0.95 4.25
N ALA A 559 14.73 -0.42 5.47
CA ALA A 559 14.26 0.95 5.70
C ALA A 559 15.21 1.98 5.06
N ASP A 560 14.71 3.21 4.87
CA ASP A 560 15.51 4.32 4.38
C ASP A 560 16.73 4.58 5.30
N VAL A 561 17.83 5.11 4.74
CA VAL A 561 19.07 5.29 5.52
C VAL A 561 18.79 6.18 6.72
N ASN A 562 19.33 5.83 7.89
CA ASN A 562 19.07 6.51 9.17
C ASN A 562 17.59 6.50 9.62
N SER A 563 16.73 5.68 9.01
CA SER A 563 15.31 5.57 9.34
C SER A 563 14.96 4.17 9.86
N SER A 564 13.84 4.07 10.56
CA SER A 564 13.12 2.81 10.85
C SER A 564 11.80 2.69 10.07
N ALA A 565 11.57 3.61 9.14
CA ALA A 565 10.32 3.76 8.38
C ALA A 565 10.56 3.93 6.87
N PHE A 566 9.47 4.04 6.11
CA PHE A 566 9.38 4.27 4.66
C PHE A 566 9.78 3.06 3.78
N CYS A 567 9.18 1.90 4.07
CA CYS A 567 9.45 0.65 3.33
C CYS A 567 8.41 0.41 2.22
N GLN A 568 8.75 0.70 0.95
CA GLN A 568 7.85 0.42 -0.19
C GLN A 568 8.58 0.00 -1.48
N TRP A 569 9.72 0.63 -1.78
CA TRP A 569 10.54 0.29 -2.94
C TRP A 569 11.25 -1.06 -2.73
N PHE A 570 11.17 -1.93 -3.73
CA PHE A 570 11.94 -3.17 -3.80
C PHE A 570 12.59 -3.31 -5.17
N TYR A 571 13.80 -3.83 -5.18
CA TYR A 571 14.52 -4.22 -6.39
C TYR A 571 15.56 -5.27 -6.00
N PHE A 572 15.39 -6.50 -6.46
CA PHE A 572 16.26 -7.62 -6.08
C PHE A 572 16.37 -8.66 -7.20
N GLU A 573 17.48 -9.37 -7.20
CA GLU A 573 17.76 -10.53 -8.04
C GLU A 573 17.22 -11.79 -7.35
N VAL A 574 16.75 -12.74 -8.17
CA VAL A 574 16.28 -14.08 -7.79
C VAL A 574 16.87 -15.10 -8.74
N SER A 575 17.38 -16.22 -8.23
CA SER A 575 17.83 -17.37 -9.01
C SER A 575 17.54 -18.70 -8.30
N GLY A 576 17.86 -19.84 -8.93
CA GLY A 576 17.56 -21.17 -8.38
C GLY A 576 16.09 -21.59 -8.46
N MET A 577 15.33 -20.95 -9.37
CA MET A 577 13.94 -21.27 -9.64
C MET A 577 13.78 -22.53 -10.50
N VAL A 578 12.66 -23.22 -10.32
CA VAL A 578 12.20 -24.29 -11.21
C VAL A 578 11.18 -23.70 -12.19
N ALA A 579 11.38 -23.94 -13.48
CA ALA A 579 10.49 -23.48 -14.53
C ALA A 579 9.05 -23.99 -14.33
N GLY A 580 8.07 -23.13 -14.56
CA GLY A 580 6.64 -23.48 -14.47
C GLY A 580 6.09 -23.63 -13.05
N VAL A 581 6.93 -23.54 -12.01
CA VAL A 581 6.49 -23.60 -10.61
C VAL A 581 6.07 -22.20 -10.13
N PRO A 582 4.88 -22.06 -9.50
CA PRO A 582 4.46 -20.79 -8.92
C PRO A 582 5.14 -20.54 -7.57
N TYR A 583 5.84 -19.42 -7.45
CA TYR A 583 6.46 -18.94 -6.22
C TYR A 583 5.70 -17.74 -5.67
N ARG A 584 5.27 -17.82 -4.41
CA ARG A 584 4.60 -16.72 -3.71
C ARG A 584 5.61 -15.90 -2.92
N PHE A 585 5.61 -14.58 -3.15
CA PHE A 585 6.40 -13.62 -2.40
C PHE A 585 5.48 -12.75 -1.56
N ASN A 586 5.80 -12.58 -0.27
CA ASN A 586 5.07 -11.72 0.66
C ASN A 586 6.04 -10.65 1.18
N ILE A 587 5.93 -9.40 0.76
CA ILE A 587 6.69 -8.30 1.36
C ILE A 587 5.93 -7.83 2.60
N ILE A 588 6.46 -8.11 3.80
CA ILE A 588 5.68 -8.09 5.06
C ILE A 588 5.82 -6.81 5.90
N ASN A 589 6.67 -5.86 5.50
CA ASN A 589 6.95 -4.65 6.27
C ASN A 589 6.54 -3.36 5.54
N CYS A 590 5.53 -3.40 4.68
CA CYS A 590 4.99 -2.19 4.07
C CYS A 590 4.20 -1.37 5.11
N GLU A 591 4.22 -0.04 4.97
CA GLU A 591 3.64 0.86 5.98
C GLU A 591 2.37 1.57 5.53
N LYS A 592 2.18 1.74 4.21
CA LYS A 592 1.03 2.48 3.68
C LYS A 592 -0.27 1.73 3.94
N GLY A 593 -1.35 2.44 4.24
CA GLY A 593 -2.68 1.83 4.42
C GLY A 593 -3.23 1.16 3.16
N ASN A 594 -2.81 1.65 1.98
CA ASN A 594 -3.29 1.19 0.69
C ASN A 594 -2.18 1.23 -0.38
N SER A 595 -2.41 0.59 -1.52
CA SER A 595 -1.42 0.47 -2.60
C SER A 595 -2.05 0.32 -3.98
N GLN A 596 -1.39 0.87 -5.01
CA GLN A 596 -1.78 0.74 -6.42
C GLN A 596 -1.85 -0.72 -6.89
N TYR A 597 -1.19 -1.65 -6.19
CA TYR A 597 -1.32 -3.10 -6.42
C TYR A 597 -2.76 -3.61 -6.21
N ASN A 598 -3.55 -2.96 -5.36
CA ASN A 598 -4.97 -3.30 -5.19
C ASN A 598 -5.85 -2.82 -6.37
N TYR A 599 -5.30 -1.97 -7.26
CA TYR A 599 -5.98 -1.35 -8.39
C TYR A 599 -5.41 -1.81 -9.75
N GLY A 600 -4.61 -2.88 -9.75
CA GLY A 600 -4.14 -3.54 -10.97
C GLY A 600 -2.68 -3.26 -11.36
N MET A 601 -1.93 -2.53 -10.54
CA MET A 601 -0.48 -2.44 -10.71
C MET A 601 0.15 -3.83 -10.53
N GLN A 602 1.22 -4.09 -11.28
CA GLN A 602 1.99 -5.34 -11.23
C GLN A 602 3.47 -5.04 -11.00
N PRO A 603 4.21 -5.91 -10.27
CA PRO A 603 5.67 -5.84 -10.25
C PRO A 603 6.21 -6.05 -11.66
N VAL A 604 7.44 -5.60 -11.89
CA VAL A 604 8.13 -5.85 -13.16
C VAL A 604 9.22 -6.90 -12.96
N LEU A 605 9.40 -7.75 -13.97
CA LEU A 605 10.41 -8.80 -14.02
C LEU A 605 11.31 -8.60 -15.23
N TYR A 606 12.61 -8.83 -15.04
CA TYR A 606 13.60 -8.90 -16.11
C TYR A 606 14.28 -10.27 -16.08
N SER A 607 14.27 -11.01 -17.18
CA SER A 607 14.98 -12.29 -17.34
C SER A 607 16.31 -12.07 -18.05
N VAL A 608 17.41 -12.50 -17.43
CA VAL A 608 18.74 -12.47 -18.06
C VAL A 608 18.78 -13.39 -19.27
N ARG A 609 18.15 -14.57 -19.18
CA ARG A 609 18.06 -15.50 -20.30
C ARG A 609 17.32 -14.90 -21.50
N ASP A 610 16.15 -14.29 -21.29
CA ASP A 610 15.42 -13.61 -22.38
C ASP A 610 16.25 -12.47 -23.00
N ALA A 611 16.99 -11.72 -22.17
CA ALA A 611 17.84 -10.65 -22.63
C ALA A 611 19.00 -11.14 -23.54
N LEU A 612 19.64 -12.25 -23.16
CA LEU A 612 20.70 -12.88 -23.95
C LEU A 612 20.16 -13.51 -25.25
N GLU A 613 18.89 -13.86 -25.29
CA GLU A 613 18.17 -14.31 -26.48
C GLU A 613 17.60 -13.15 -27.33
N GLY A 614 18.05 -11.91 -27.08
CA GLY A 614 17.68 -10.73 -27.85
C GLY A 614 16.36 -10.08 -27.45
N ARG A 615 15.80 -10.43 -26.28
CA ARG A 615 14.57 -9.84 -25.73
C ARG A 615 14.81 -9.13 -24.38
N PRO A 616 15.68 -8.11 -24.30
CA PRO A 616 16.01 -7.43 -23.05
C PRO A 616 14.87 -6.49 -22.61
N HIS A 617 13.79 -7.04 -22.08
CA HIS A 617 12.60 -6.27 -21.67
C HIS A 617 12.32 -6.48 -20.18
N TRP A 618 11.86 -5.40 -19.55
CA TRP A 618 11.09 -5.51 -18.32
C TRP A 618 9.64 -5.83 -18.68
N VAL A 619 9.08 -6.88 -18.08
CA VAL A 619 7.69 -7.29 -18.29
C VAL A 619 6.90 -7.19 -17.00
N ARG A 620 5.64 -6.77 -17.07
CA ARG A 620 4.75 -6.86 -15.90
C ARG A 620 4.49 -8.32 -15.57
N THR A 621 4.56 -8.66 -14.29
CA THR A 621 4.40 -10.04 -13.83
C THR A 621 3.55 -10.12 -12.57
N GLY A 622 3.27 -11.33 -12.12
CA GLY A 622 2.56 -11.59 -10.88
C GLY A 622 1.07 -11.87 -11.09
N SER A 623 0.58 -12.81 -10.29
CA SER A 623 -0.82 -13.19 -10.15
C SER A 623 -1.20 -13.24 -8.66
N GLU A 624 -2.51 -13.32 -8.37
CA GLU A 624 -3.03 -13.30 -6.99
C GLU A 624 -2.50 -12.13 -6.15
N ILE A 625 -2.32 -10.96 -6.79
CA ILE A 625 -1.75 -9.78 -6.16
C ILE A 625 -2.77 -9.19 -5.17
N CYS A 626 -2.33 -8.96 -3.94
CA CYS A 626 -3.09 -8.14 -3.00
C CYS A 626 -2.22 -7.45 -1.96
N TYR A 627 -2.73 -6.34 -1.45
CA TYR A 627 -2.10 -5.54 -0.42
C TYR A 627 -3.04 -5.40 0.78
N TYR A 628 -2.62 -5.83 1.97
CA TYR A 628 -3.48 -5.90 3.16
C TYR A 628 -2.72 -5.80 4.48
N ARG A 629 -3.35 -5.22 5.51
CA ARG A 629 -2.81 -5.16 6.88
C ARG A 629 -2.56 -6.57 7.44
N ASN A 630 -1.37 -6.79 7.98
CA ASN A 630 -0.91 -8.08 8.51
C ASN A 630 -0.78 -8.04 10.04
N HIS A 631 -0.20 -9.10 10.63
CA HIS A 631 -0.02 -9.22 12.08
C HIS A 631 1.39 -8.80 12.56
N PHE A 632 2.28 -8.41 11.65
CA PHE A 632 3.62 -7.94 12.01
C PHE A 632 3.57 -6.52 12.59
N CYS A 633 4.44 -6.21 13.55
CA CYS A 633 4.61 -4.87 14.10
C CYS A 633 6.08 -4.51 14.29
N ALA A 634 6.38 -3.22 14.42
CA ALA A 634 7.77 -2.76 14.59
C ALA A 634 8.34 -3.16 15.97
N ARG A 635 7.56 -3.01 17.05
CA ARG A 635 7.95 -3.42 18.40
C ARG A 635 6.85 -4.20 19.11
N ARG A 636 7.24 -5.11 20.01
CA ARG A 636 6.29 -5.82 20.89
C ARG A 636 5.50 -4.79 21.71
N GLY A 637 4.17 -4.82 21.59
CA GLY A 637 3.27 -3.91 22.32
C GLY A 637 2.84 -2.65 21.55
N GLN A 638 3.39 -2.37 20.35
CA GLN A 638 2.86 -1.30 19.50
C GLN A 638 1.53 -1.68 18.83
N LYS A 639 0.68 -0.66 18.61
CA LYS A 639 -0.66 -0.85 18.04
C LYS A 639 -0.67 -0.90 16.51
N SER A 640 0.21 -0.18 15.82
CA SER A 640 0.24 -0.22 14.35
C SER A 640 0.81 -1.56 13.88
N SER A 641 0.18 -2.12 12.85
CA SER A 641 0.64 -3.32 12.18
C SER A 641 1.10 -2.94 10.78
N PHE A 642 2.07 -3.66 10.26
CA PHE A 642 2.50 -3.50 8.88
C PHE A 642 1.44 -4.05 7.92
N TYR A 643 1.70 -3.85 6.64
CA TYR A 643 0.94 -4.36 5.52
C TYR A 643 1.81 -5.32 4.72
N THR A 644 1.15 -6.31 4.13
CA THR A 644 1.77 -7.28 3.23
C THR A 644 1.37 -6.98 1.80
N LEU A 645 2.36 -6.81 0.92
CA LEU A 645 2.17 -7.00 -0.53
C LEU A 645 2.48 -8.46 -0.85
N THR A 646 1.48 -9.21 -1.32
CA THR A 646 1.69 -10.59 -1.81
C THR A 646 1.45 -10.66 -3.30
N PHE A 647 2.26 -11.44 -4.00
CA PHE A 647 2.14 -11.74 -5.42
C PHE A 647 2.79 -13.09 -5.74
N THR A 648 2.27 -13.77 -6.76
CA THR A 648 2.77 -15.08 -7.20
C THR A 648 3.39 -14.97 -8.59
N VAL A 649 4.64 -15.38 -8.74
CA VAL A 649 5.38 -15.37 -10.01
C VAL A 649 5.65 -16.80 -10.44
N THR A 650 5.41 -17.08 -11.72
CA THR A 650 5.82 -18.33 -12.37
C THR A 650 6.94 -18.01 -13.35
N PHE A 651 8.14 -18.53 -13.10
CA PHE A 651 9.29 -18.31 -13.98
C PHE A 651 9.24 -19.24 -15.19
N HIS A 652 9.61 -18.75 -16.37
CA HIS A 652 9.54 -19.54 -17.61
C HIS A 652 10.75 -20.45 -17.82
N HIS A 653 11.89 -20.06 -17.30
CA HIS A 653 13.17 -20.70 -17.58
C HIS A 653 13.76 -21.33 -16.33
N GLU A 654 14.36 -22.50 -16.49
CA GLU A 654 15.28 -23.08 -15.51
C GLU A 654 16.66 -22.43 -15.65
N ASP A 655 17.44 -22.44 -14.56
CA ASP A 655 18.79 -21.87 -14.47
C ASP A 655 18.88 -20.38 -14.87
N ASP A 656 17.79 -19.62 -14.72
CA ASP A 656 17.77 -18.20 -15.02
C ASP A 656 18.21 -17.34 -13.82
N VAL A 657 18.57 -16.10 -14.11
CA VAL A 657 18.70 -15.01 -13.15
C VAL A 657 17.64 -14.00 -13.51
N CYS A 658 16.69 -13.79 -12.61
CA CYS A 658 15.61 -12.82 -12.79
C CYS A 658 15.75 -11.67 -11.81
N TYR A 659 15.32 -10.49 -12.23
CA TYR A 659 15.23 -9.33 -11.35
C TYR A 659 13.77 -8.93 -11.18
N LEU A 660 13.35 -8.70 -9.94
CA LEU A 660 12.01 -8.21 -9.59
C LEU A 660 12.12 -6.81 -9.00
N ALA A 661 11.27 -5.90 -9.46
CA ALA A 661 11.22 -4.53 -8.96
C ALA A 661 9.78 -4.01 -8.77
N TYR A 662 9.66 -3.02 -7.88
CA TYR A 662 8.41 -2.31 -7.58
C TYR A 662 7.83 -1.67 -8.85
N HIS A 663 8.68 -1.01 -9.61
CA HIS A 663 8.39 -0.39 -10.92
C HIS A 663 9.68 -0.44 -11.76
N TYR A 664 9.60 -0.12 -13.06
CA TYR A 664 10.74 -0.04 -13.97
C TYR A 664 11.90 0.76 -13.35
N PRO A 665 13.03 0.14 -12.98
CA PRO A 665 14.15 0.85 -12.36
C PRO A 665 14.72 1.94 -13.27
N TYR A 666 15.29 2.97 -12.66
CA TYR A 666 16.07 4.00 -13.36
C TYR A 666 17.17 4.47 -12.42
N THR A 667 18.39 3.99 -12.67
CA THR A 667 19.55 4.23 -11.79
C THR A 667 20.17 5.61 -12.02
N TYR A 668 20.93 6.11 -11.03
CA TYR A 668 21.68 7.36 -11.20
C TYR A 668 22.76 7.20 -12.27
N THR A 669 23.43 6.05 -12.30
CA THR A 669 24.40 5.74 -13.36
C THR A 669 23.75 5.81 -14.75
N THR A 670 22.55 5.23 -14.94
CA THR A 670 21.79 5.32 -16.20
C THR A 670 21.53 6.78 -16.58
N LEU A 671 21.17 7.65 -15.62
CA LEU A 671 21.00 9.07 -15.90
C LEU A 671 22.30 9.71 -16.38
N GLN A 672 23.39 9.51 -15.66
CA GLN A 672 24.67 10.15 -15.96
C GLN A 672 25.23 9.71 -17.32
N THR A 673 25.08 8.43 -17.68
CA THR A 673 25.46 7.95 -19.01
C THR A 673 24.57 8.52 -20.09
N HIS A 674 23.26 8.55 -19.86
CA HIS A 674 22.30 9.08 -20.83
C HIS A 674 22.56 10.56 -21.14
N LEU A 675 22.83 11.39 -20.12
CA LEU A 675 23.16 12.81 -20.33
C LEU A 675 24.42 13.01 -21.17
N ARG A 676 25.48 12.23 -20.92
CA ARG A 676 26.73 12.29 -21.72
C ARG A 676 26.53 11.84 -23.16
N MET A 677 25.63 10.89 -23.39
CA MET A 677 25.29 10.44 -24.74
C MET A 677 24.48 11.51 -25.48
N LEU A 678 23.50 12.13 -24.81
CA LEU A 678 22.71 13.22 -25.37
C LEU A 678 23.57 14.43 -25.74
N GLU A 679 24.47 14.84 -24.85
CA GLU A 679 25.40 15.95 -25.09
C GLU A 679 26.25 15.74 -26.36
N LYS A 680 26.63 14.49 -26.65
CA LYS A 680 27.38 14.13 -27.86
C LYS A 680 26.51 13.98 -29.10
N SER A 681 25.20 13.74 -28.94
CA SER A 681 24.29 13.52 -30.06
C SER A 681 23.71 14.81 -30.65
N VAL A 682 23.75 15.91 -29.91
CA VAL A 682 23.20 17.19 -30.37
C VAL A 682 24.17 17.91 -31.30
N ASP A 683 23.62 18.63 -32.27
CA ASP A 683 24.37 19.57 -33.10
C ASP A 683 24.64 20.85 -32.29
N PRO A 684 25.90 21.14 -31.92
CA PRO A 684 26.24 22.30 -31.09
C PRO A 684 25.97 23.64 -31.79
N GLU A 685 25.83 23.66 -33.13
CA GLU A 685 25.45 24.88 -33.86
C GLU A 685 23.98 25.22 -33.68
N LYS A 686 23.13 24.21 -33.40
CA LYS A 686 21.68 24.36 -33.31
C LYS A 686 21.16 24.33 -31.87
N VAL A 687 21.73 23.47 -31.05
CA VAL A 687 21.24 23.19 -29.70
C VAL A 687 22.31 23.54 -28.68
N PHE A 688 22.01 24.54 -27.86
CA PHE A 688 22.79 24.81 -26.66
C PHE A 688 22.40 23.78 -25.61
N PHE A 689 23.25 22.77 -25.42
CA PHE A 689 23.16 21.78 -24.35
C PHE A 689 24.29 22.02 -23.36
N ARG A 690 23.97 22.24 -22.08
CA ARG A 690 24.98 22.40 -21.04
C ARG A 690 24.61 21.63 -19.79
N GLN A 691 25.41 20.62 -19.45
CA GLN A 691 25.34 19.97 -18.14
C GLN A 691 26.21 20.73 -17.14
N GLN A 692 25.64 21.05 -15.97
CA GLN A 692 26.31 21.68 -14.85
C GLN A 692 26.11 20.87 -13.57
N ASN A 693 27.07 20.93 -12.66
CA ASN A 693 26.87 20.46 -11.29
C ASN A 693 26.11 21.54 -10.52
N LEU A 694 24.86 21.26 -10.14
CA LEU A 694 24.04 22.14 -9.32
C LEU A 694 24.60 22.20 -7.90
N CYS A 695 24.85 21.03 -7.33
CA CYS A 695 25.42 20.81 -6.02
C CYS A 695 25.91 19.36 -5.89
N ASP A 696 26.84 19.14 -4.97
CA ASP A 696 27.15 17.79 -4.52
C ASP A 696 26.15 17.35 -3.45
N THR A 697 25.70 16.11 -3.57
CA THR A 697 24.86 15.42 -2.58
C THR A 697 25.66 15.05 -1.33
N LEU A 698 24.99 14.59 -0.28
CA LEU A 698 25.65 14.20 0.99
C LEU A 698 26.67 13.08 0.82
N ALA A 699 26.41 12.09 -0.04
CA ALA A 699 27.37 11.04 -0.37
C ALA A 699 28.44 11.49 -1.38
N GLY A 700 28.39 12.75 -1.85
CA GLY A 700 29.36 13.36 -2.75
C GLY A 700 29.18 12.97 -4.22
N ASN A 701 27.95 12.64 -4.63
CA ASN A 701 27.55 12.50 -6.04
C ASN A 701 27.07 13.85 -6.59
N SER A 702 27.28 14.09 -7.88
CA SER A 702 26.85 15.33 -8.55
C SER A 702 25.35 15.33 -8.83
N CYS A 703 24.65 16.39 -8.41
CA CYS A 703 23.28 16.66 -8.81
C CYS A 703 23.31 17.52 -10.09
N SER A 704 22.86 16.96 -11.21
CA SER A 704 23.00 17.60 -12.52
C SER A 704 21.87 18.59 -12.81
N LEU A 705 22.23 19.79 -13.26
CA LEU A 705 21.35 20.75 -13.94
C LEU A 705 21.70 20.75 -15.43
N VAL A 706 20.71 20.52 -16.29
CA VAL A 706 20.85 20.54 -17.74
C VAL A 706 20.14 21.77 -18.28
N THR A 707 20.85 22.57 -19.07
CA THR A 707 20.26 23.68 -19.83
C THR A 707 20.10 23.28 -21.28
N ILE A 708 18.90 23.42 -21.84
CA ILE A 708 18.60 23.16 -23.25
C ILE A 708 17.88 24.37 -23.85
N THR A 709 18.41 24.95 -24.92
CA THR A 709 17.77 26.02 -25.72
C THR A 709 18.36 26.05 -27.12
N ALA A 710 17.76 26.80 -28.05
CA ALA A 710 18.33 26.97 -29.39
C ALA A 710 19.53 27.92 -29.34
N CYS A 711 20.57 27.61 -30.10
CA CYS A 711 21.67 28.56 -30.31
C CYS A 711 21.15 29.83 -31.02
N PRO A 712 21.78 31.00 -30.77
CA PRO A 712 21.37 32.23 -31.46
C PRO A 712 21.72 32.14 -32.96
N THR A 713 20.82 32.60 -33.84
CA THR A 713 21.02 32.55 -35.31
C THR A 713 22.27 33.29 -35.78
N SER A 714 22.74 34.28 -35.01
CA SER A 714 24.01 34.95 -35.23
C SER A 714 24.52 35.57 -33.93
N ARG A 715 25.79 36.01 -33.92
CA ARG A 715 26.38 36.76 -32.80
C ARG A 715 25.95 38.23 -32.74
N ALA A 716 25.07 38.68 -33.64
CA ALA A 716 24.59 40.06 -33.60
C ALA A 716 23.80 40.32 -32.31
N TRP A 717 23.97 41.52 -31.73
CA TRP A 717 23.34 41.91 -30.46
C TRP A 717 21.85 41.58 -30.39
N LYS A 718 21.11 41.77 -31.48
CA LYS A 718 19.67 41.47 -31.56
C LYS A 718 19.36 40.00 -31.27
N HIS A 719 20.12 39.06 -31.81
CA HIS A 719 19.89 37.61 -31.63
C HIS A 719 20.31 37.16 -30.23
N LEU A 720 21.42 37.68 -29.71
CA LEU A 720 21.84 37.44 -28.31
C LEU A 720 20.85 38.04 -27.31
N HIS A 721 20.31 39.22 -27.58
CA HIS A 721 19.30 39.86 -26.75
C HIS A 721 17.98 39.08 -26.78
N GLN A 722 17.60 38.52 -27.94
CA GLN A 722 16.41 37.65 -28.04
C GLN A 722 16.57 36.39 -27.19
N LEU A 723 17.72 35.71 -27.28
CA LEU A 723 18.01 34.53 -26.46
C LEU A 723 17.94 34.85 -24.96
N ARG A 724 18.56 35.96 -24.53
CA ARG A 724 18.63 36.37 -23.12
C ARG A 724 17.28 36.75 -22.52
N ASN A 725 16.29 37.09 -23.35
CA ASN A 725 14.94 37.43 -22.90
C ASN A 725 13.94 36.27 -23.08
N ARG A 726 14.40 35.07 -23.47
CA ARG A 726 13.53 33.90 -23.53
C ARG A 726 13.03 33.56 -22.13
N PRO A 727 11.72 33.28 -21.95
CA PRO A 727 11.20 32.77 -20.70
C PRO A 727 11.86 31.43 -20.32
N CYS A 728 12.09 31.23 -19.02
CA CYS A 728 12.66 30.00 -18.48
C CYS A 728 11.56 29.02 -18.07
N VAL A 729 11.74 27.74 -18.41
CA VAL A 729 10.91 26.62 -17.94
C VAL A 729 11.78 25.72 -17.07
N VAL A 730 11.39 25.55 -15.81
CA VAL A 730 12.12 24.68 -14.87
C VAL A 730 11.39 23.36 -14.72
N LEU A 731 12.08 22.25 -14.97
CA LEU A 731 11.55 20.89 -14.80
C LEU A 731 12.42 20.15 -13.77
N THR A 732 11.78 19.48 -12.82
CA THR A 732 12.48 18.65 -11.83
C THR A 732 11.82 17.29 -11.70
N ALA A 733 12.60 16.27 -11.38
CA ALA A 733 12.10 14.91 -11.16
C ALA A 733 12.86 14.21 -10.03
N ARG A 734 12.29 13.10 -9.54
CA ARG A 734 12.84 12.23 -8.49
C ARG A 734 13.21 12.97 -7.21
N VAL A 735 12.26 13.75 -6.68
CA VAL A 735 12.33 14.22 -5.30
C VAL A 735 12.28 13.02 -4.36
N HIS A 736 11.30 12.14 -4.58
CA HIS A 736 11.26 10.82 -3.96
C HIS A 736 12.02 9.79 -4.81
N PRO A 737 13.00 9.09 -4.23
CA PRO A 737 13.84 8.14 -4.93
C PRO A 737 13.13 6.83 -5.31
N GLY A 738 11.95 6.55 -4.78
CA GLY A 738 11.13 5.39 -5.17
C GLY A 738 10.29 5.61 -6.44
N GLU A 739 10.10 6.86 -6.87
CA GLU A 739 9.19 7.23 -7.97
C GLU A 739 9.91 7.20 -9.33
N SER A 740 10.33 6.02 -9.78
CA SER A 740 11.16 5.87 -10.97
C SER A 740 10.46 6.24 -12.28
N ASN A 741 9.12 6.19 -12.30
CA ASN A 741 8.29 6.68 -13.39
C ASN A 741 8.61 8.14 -13.77
N ALA A 742 8.94 9.01 -12.79
CA ALA A 742 9.30 10.39 -13.07
C ALA A 742 10.60 10.51 -13.89
N SER A 743 11.58 9.62 -13.67
CA SER A 743 12.79 9.57 -14.50
C SER A 743 12.50 9.15 -15.93
N TRP A 744 11.58 8.20 -16.13
CA TRP A 744 11.20 7.75 -17.47
C TRP A 744 10.48 8.84 -18.28
N VAL A 745 9.56 9.57 -17.63
CA VAL A 745 8.93 10.75 -18.26
C VAL A 745 9.99 11.76 -18.68
N LEU A 746 10.91 12.08 -17.77
CA LEU A 746 11.91 13.09 -18.06
C LEU A 746 12.99 12.64 -19.04
N LYS A 747 13.29 11.33 -19.12
CA LYS A 747 14.12 10.75 -20.16
C LYS A 747 13.53 11.07 -21.54
N GLY A 748 12.23 10.80 -21.73
CA GLY A 748 11.53 11.11 -22.97
C GLY A 748 11.51 12.62 -23.27
N THR A 749 11.30 13.46 -22.25
CA THR A 749 11.37 14.92 -22.40
C THR A 749 12.75 15.39 -22.88
N LEU A 750 13.83 14.87 -22.29
CA LEU A 750 15.20 15.20 -22.69
C LEU A 750 15.47 14.77 -24.13
N GLU A 751 15.12 13.53 -24.49
CA GLU A 751 15.30 13.01 -25.85
C GLU A 751 14.50 13.83 -26.87
N PHE A 752 13.26 14.18 -26.57
CA PHE A 752 12.43 15.04 -27.42
C PHE A 752 13.05 16.43 -27.59
N LEU A 753 13.42 17.09 -26.49
CA LEU A 753 14.05 18.41 -26.52
C LEU A 753 15.43 18.42 -27.16
N CYS A 754 16.13 17.30 -27.27
CA CYS A 754 17.40 17.18 -28.00
C CYS A 754 17.22 16.76 -29.46
N SER A 755 16.02 16.35 -29.88
CA SER A 755 15.75 15.85 -31.22
C SER A 755 15.64 16.95 -32.29
N SER A 756 15.67 16.52 -33.55
CA SER A 756 15.38 17.35 -34.72
C SER A 756 13.88 17.50 -35.02
N ASP A 757 12.99 17.16 -34.07
CA ASP A 757 11.55 17.37 -34.24
C ASP A 757 11.24 18.88 -34.37
N PRO A 758 10.46 19.32 -35.36
CA PRO A 758 10.15 20.75 -35.56
C PRO A 758 9.45 21.41 -34.35
N VAL A 759 8.67 20.64 -33.58
CA VAL A 759 8.03 21.12 -32.36
C VAL A 759 9.08 21.34 -31.28
N ALA A 760 10.02 20.41 -31.12
CA ALA A 760 11.12 20.56 -30.17
C ALA A 760 12.02 21.75 -30.54
N GLU A 761 12.30 21.97 -31.82
CA GLU A 761 13.03 23.14 -32.32
C GLU A 761 12.31 24.45 -31.98
N SER A 762 11.02 24.53 -32.31
CA SER A 762 10.19 25.71 -32.00
C SER A 762 10.17 26.02 -30.49
N LEU A 763 10.10 24.98 -29.64
CA LEU A 763 10.16 25.13 -28.20
C LEU A 763 11.52 25.65 -27.73
N ARG A 764 12.62 25.11 -28.27
CA ARG A 764 13.99 25.59 -27.97
C ARG A 764 14.22 27.03 -28.42
N GLU A 765 13.59 27.48 -29.49
CA GLU A 765 13.66 28.87 -29.96
C GLU A 765 12.85 29.86 -29.10
N ALA A 766 11.81 29.36 -28.44
CA ALA A 766 10.93 30.17 -27.59
C ALA A 766 11.39 30.20 -26.13
N TYR A 767 11.98 29.13 -25.60
CA TYR A 767 12.23 28.94 -24.17
C TYR A 767 13.67 28.55 -23.85
N ILE A 768 14.08 28.81 -22.60
CA ILE A 768 15.26 28.20 -21.97
C ILE A 768 14.76 27.13 -21.00
N PHE A 769 15.12 25.88 -21.24
CA PHE A 769 14.77 24.77 -20.35
C PHE A 769 15.89 24.57 -19.32
N LYS A 770 15.53 24.58 -18.03
CA LYS A 770 16.39 24.27 -16.89
C LYS A 770 15.88 22.98 -16.24
N ILE A 771 16.60 21.89 -16.44
CA ILE A 771 16.11 20.56 -16.11
C ILE A 771 17.01 19.95 -15.03
N ILE A 772 16.42 19.51 -13.91
CA ILE A 772 17.10 18.76 -12.84
C ILE A 772 16.55 17.34 -12.86
N PRO A 773 17.23 16.38 -13.53
CA PRO A 773 16.57 15.12 -13.82
C PRO A 773 16.44 14.15 -12.65
N MET A 774 17.22 14.37 -11.60
CA MET A 774 17.17 13.58 -10.40
C MET A 774 17.60 14.45 -9.22
N LEU A 775 16.61 14.92 -8.44
CA LEU A 775 16.85 15.75 -7.26
C LEU A 775 17.41 14.96 -6.08
N ASN A 776 17.14 13.66 -6.00
CA ASN A 776 17.62 12.79 -4.92
C ASN A 776 18.51 11.63 -5.43
N PRO A 777 19.72 11.91 -5.95
CA PRO A 777 20.64 10.86 -6.40
C PRO A 777 20.96 9.82 -5.32
N ASP A 778 21.27 10.25 -4.10
CA ASP A 778 21.71 9.35 -3.03
C ASP A 778 20.59 8.37 -2.63
N GLY A 779 19.35 8.85 -2.53
CA GLY A 779 18.20 7.99 -2.29
C GLY A 779 18.04 6.93 -3.38
N VAL A 780 18.21 7.32 -4.65
CA VAL A 780 18.12 6.39 -5.79
C VAL A 780 19.23 5.35 -5.72
N ILE A 781 20.48 5.78 -5.58
CA ILE A 781 21.65 4.91 -5.53
C ILE A 781 21.52 3.85 -4.44
N ASN A 782 20.97 4.22 -3.27
CA ASN A 782 20.83 3.33 -2.11
C ASN A 782 19.48 2.58 -2.03
N GLY A 783 18.64 2.64 -3.07
CA GLY A 783 17.39 1.87 -3.17
C GLY A 783 16.30 2.33 -2.19
N LYS A 784 16.12 3.63 -2.03
CA LYS A 784 15.24 4.22 -0.99
C LYS A 784 13.89 4.66 -1.54
N TYR A 785 12.90 4.84 -0.66
CA TYR A 785 11.56 5.23 -1.06
C TYR A 785 11.32 6.74 -0.95
N VAL A 786 11.65 7.38 0.18
CA VAL A 786 11.31 8.80 0.45
C VAL A 786 12.54 9.64 0.79
N ARG A 787 13.38 9.23 1.75
CA ARG A 787 14.33 10.14 2.40
C ARG A 787 15.81 9.83 2.15
N LEU A 788 16.45 10.86 1.62
CA LEU A 788 17.83 11.32 1.84
C LEU A 788 17.79 12.76 1.32
N HIS A 789 17.40 13.72 2.15
CA HIS A 789 17.41 15.12 1.70
C HIS A 789 18.86 15.60 1.63
N ALA A 790 19.22 16.16 0.47
CA ALA A 790 20.53 16.72 0.16
C ALA A 790 20.83 17.98 0.98
#